data_AF-A0A8S9WD82-F1
#
_entry.id   AF-A0A8S9WD82-F1
#
_cell.length_a   1.000
_cell.length_b   1.000
_cell.length_c   1.000
_cell.angle_alpha   90.00
_cell.angle_beta   90.00
_cell.angle_gamma   90.00
#
_symmetry.space_group_name_H-M   'P 1'
#
loop_
_entity.id
_entity.type
_entity.pdbx_description
1 polymer ?
#
loop_
_entity_poly.entity_id
_entity_poly.type
_entity_poly.pdbx_seq_one_letter_code
_entity_poly.pdbx_strand_id
1 'polypeptide(L)'
;DEQLDELSRNDLYDLANKFSESPSQFNYALMSTLNRLFDDTPEFVRTLSKFFENCPDFACEPQYKHLIEEKAVEKPYQAFSIVKSMLHLGDTPGVSSGIILSLLVEEMGEARDFMISGMYSEDIPSQRCSLVALNTLLHDTETRNQNEYLDLLKEIAPFISPKNTHFLILCLQCAFEEDADDFKPILESEIIRRGADAASIYIRFVRDGSETSTHIVQKAVEILESTVPDSRYIDVGLAKIYENNHDFVVERIKERLLKRDTIELMDYGSLDEIKKCDVEPIMSMVESLIDEGKLTHLHNKELLLGNLFLPAENWIAWCEKWRDDERKERVIISSLMIILTELINYESSERRDRAVELVKNFARKKGIDYEKETGGINYKSDPHAGWENKEKAIKALQVLEVIQSPKDRIDVETLTNNLKKAPHLSKAIEAGWLIKNASSDNPHILAYIFSQKLDEVEGLLLSQVYWENVFKILDEYKVNIPKKKVNELKNDVYILSEFEVFSRLAPFFEITIEPDIEGLDDLDALIEFEGEKALIEVATVQEKRELSLAHGGNTVPGGKVKNILLSKFKGQLKEGKSNPGIPVLLILNLENFAPFLRSLEILGGIYGEFQITWSTHKETQEVVEEGYTRNKEHAFYNKEGTNIVTAIGACHRDLDKEDPLVGKFYRPFVTPVNKISQKFWLRVRNALFGKSETSDWKSLMLIYGVDEQMAKLLYSSGIEDLGVLAGIQEDEFVVEGVPSEKISQLRDEAGRVRSAIFTDSVKFLKGMNRETLDILQRKGIYLIKDILEKRAPPEGISHDAWELITEDAKRVSKLE
;
A
#
# COMPACT_ATOMS: atom_id res chain seq x y z
N ASP A 1 9.14 -20.99 -41.85
CA ASP A 1 8.65 -21.13 -43.24
C ASP A 1 8.92 -22.50 -43.82
N GLU A 2 10.17 -22.96 -43.98
CA GLU A 2 10.47 -24.31 -44.51
C GLU A 2 9.74 -25.45 -43.78
N GLN A 3 9.64 -25.39 -42.45
CA GLN A 3 8.92 -26.39 -41.65
C GLN A 3 7.39 -26.31 -41.78
N LEU A 4 6.85 -25.15 -42.17
CA LEU A 4 5.40 -24.97 -42.34
C LEU A 4 4.91 -25.52 -43.68
N ASP A 5 5.79 -25.68 -44.67
CA ASP A 5 5.45 -26.26 -45.99
C ASP A 5 5.24 -27.79 -45.93
N GLU A 6 5.72 -28.44 -44.87
CA GLU A 6 5.55 -29.87 -44.63
C GLU A 6 4.27 -30.23 -43.85
N LEU A 7 3.55 -29.20 -43.34
CA LEU A 7 2.39 -29.38 -42.47
C LEU A 7 1.09 -29.50 -43.26
N SER A 8 0.15 -30.31 -42.75
CA SER A 8 -1.18 -30.37 -43.33
C SER A 8 -1.99 -29.10 -43.00
N ARG A 9 -3.05 -28.85 -43.77
CA ARG A 9 -3.94 -27.71 -43.53
C ARG A 9 -4.55 -27.70 -42.11
N ASN A 10 -4.84 -28.88 -41.56
CA ASN A 10 -5.37 -29.00 -40.20
C ASN A 10 -4.30 -28.66 -39.15
N ASP A 11 -3.06 -29.11 -39.36
CA ASP A 11 -1.95 -28.78 -38.47
C ASP A 11 -1.67 -27.26 -38.48
N LEU A 12 -1.81 -26.61 -39.63
CA LEU A 12 -1.71 -25.15 -39.74
C LEU A 12 -2.84 -24.44 -38.97
N TYR A 13 -4.07 -24.93 -38.99
CA TYR A 13 -5.16 -24.37 -38.16
C TYR A 13 -4.91 -24.53 -36.66
N ASP A 14 -4.44 -25.70 -36.23
CA ASP A 14 -4.10 -25.95 -34.83
C ASP A 14 -2.97 -25.04 -34.36
N LEU A 15 -1.94 -24.84 -35.19
CA LEU A 15 -0.86 -23.89 -34.93
C LEU A 15 -1.36 -22.45 -34.88
N ALA A 16 -2.19 -22.02 -35.84
CA ALA A 16 -2.75 -20.67 -35.84
C ALA A 16 -3.57 -20.40 -34.58
N ASN A 17 -4.42 -21.34 -34.16
CA ASN A 17 -5.21 -21.20 -32.93
C ASN A 17 -4.33 -21.12 -31.68
N LYS A 18 -3.28 -21.94 -31.61
CA LYS A 18 -2.31 -21.94 -30.50
C LYS A 18 -1.50 -20.65 -30.46
N PHE A 19 -0.98 -20.19 -31.59
CA PHE A 19 -0.20 -18.96 -31.64
C PHE A 19 -1.05 -17.71 -31.33
N SER A 20 -2.33 -17.71 -31.70
CA SER A 20 -3.27 -16.63 -31.36
C SER A 20 -3.56 -16.49 -29.86
N GLU A 21 -3.16 -17.43 -29.01
CA GLU A 21 -3.24 -17.30 -27.54
C GLU A 21 -2.09 -16.48 -26.95
N SER A 22 -0.99 -16.31 -27.69
CA SER A 22 0.16 -15.51 -27.29
C SER A 22 0.79 -14.83 -28.51
N PRO A 23 0.04 -13.94 -29.20
CA PRO A 23 0.43 -13.40 -30.49
C PRO A 23 1.80 -12.72 -30.42
N SER A 24 2.05 -11.88 -29.40
CA SER A 24 3.32 -11.16 -29.21
C SER A 24 4.57 -12.05 -29.18
N GLN A 25 4.45 -13.33 -28.78
CA GLN A 25 5.56 -14.29 -28.76
C GLN A 25 5.76 -15.01 -30.10
N PHE A 26 4.70 -15.17 -30.90
CA PHE A 26 4.69 -15.98 -32.12
C PHE A 26 4.29 -15.20 -33.38
N ASN A 27 4.31 -13.86 -33.35
CA ASN A 27 3.80 -12.97 -34.39
C ASN A 27 4.19 -13.40 -35.82
N TYR A 28 5.48 -13.65 -36.10
CA TYR A 28 5.93 -14.04 -37.43
C TYR A 28 5.42 -15.43 -37.87
N ALA A 29 5.41 -16.40 -36.94
CA ALA A 29 4.94 -17.75 -37.22
C ALA A 29 3.41 -17.77 -37.43
N LEU A 30 2.67 -17.01 -36.63
CA LEU A 30 1.22 -16.84 -36.77
C LEU A 30 0.87 -16.21 -38.11
N MET A 31 1.54 -15.12 -38.48
CA MET A 31 1.33 -14.44 -39.76
C MET A 31 1.65 -15.32 -40.97
N SER A 32 2.77 -16.04 -40.93
CA SER A 32 3.14 -16.99 -41.99
C SER A 32 2.14 -18.15 -42.11
N THR A 33 1.58 -18.59 -40.99
CA THR A 33 0.52 -19.60 -40.95
C THR A 33 -0.80 -19.07 -41.53
N LEU A 34 -1.23 -17.88 -41.11
CA LEU A 34 -2.44 -17.22 -41.62
C LEU A 34 -2.35 -16.94 -43.12
N ASN A 35 -1.18 -16.50 -43.60
CA ASN A 35 -0.92 -16.25 -45.01
C ASN A 35 -1.03 -17.54 -45.87
N ARG A 36 -0.49 -18.67 -45.38
CA ARG A 36 -0.63 -19.98 -46.05
C ARG A 36 -2.06 -20.50 -46.05
N LEU A 37 -2.80 -20.26 -44.97
CA LEU A 37 -4.18 -20.71 -44.86
C LEU A 37 -5.12 -19.90 -45.76
N PHE A 38 -4.89 -18.58 -45.87
CA PHE A 38 -5.76 -17.58 -46.51
C PHE A 38 -6.83 -18.15 -47.45
N ASP A 39 -8.01 -18.40 -46.90
CA ASP A 39 -9.20 -18.87 -47.60
C ASP A 39 -10.48 -18.23 -47.02
N ASP A 40 -11.64 -18.55 -47.59
CA ASP A 40 -12.94 -18.08 -47.10
C ASP A 40 -13.73 -19.19 -46.38
N THR A 41 -13.04 -20.17 -45.80
CA THR A 41 -13.69 -21.21 -45.00
C THR A 41 -14.13 -20.66 -43.64
N PRO A 42 -15.23 -21.19 -43.06
CA PRO A 42 -15.67 -20.79 -41.72
C PRO A 42 -14.60 -20.94 -40.64
N GLU A 43 -13.73 -21.94 -40.76
CA GLU A 43 -12.61 -22.21 -39.86
C GLU A 43 -11.59 -21.08 -39.90
N PHE A 44 -11.11 -20.69 -41.09
CA PHE A 44 -10.16 -19.58 -41.23
C PHE A 44 -10.75 -18.24 -40.80
N VAL A 45 -11.98 -17.96 -41.23
CA VAL A 45 -12.72 -16.74 -40.89
C VAL A 45 -12.78 -16.54 -39.37
N ARG A 46 -13.01 -17.61 -38.60
CA ARG A 46 -12.99 -17.56 -37.12
C ARG A 46 -11.59 -17.33 -36.56
N THR A 47 -10.58 -18.05 -37.07
CA THR A 47 -9.19 -17.92 -36.62
C THR A 47 -8.64 -16.51 -36.89
N LEU A 48 -8.94 -15.94 -38.07
CA LEU A 48 -8.54 -14.60 -38.45
C LEU A 48 -9.26 -13.52 -37.61
N SER A 49 -10.55 -13.70 -37.31
CA SER A 49 -11.27 -12.81 -36.38
C SER A 49 -10.62 -12.76 -35.01
N LYS A 50 -10.31 -13.94 -34.43
CA LYS A 50 -9.64 -14.06 -33.14
C LYS A 50 -8.24 -13.42 -33.14
N PHE A 51 -7.52 -13.53 -34.25
CA PHE A 51 -6.22 -12.89 -34.41
C PHE A 51 -6.31 -11.36 -34.28
N PHE A 52 -7.22 -10.72 -35.01
CA PHE A 52 -7.36 -9.26 -34.93
C PHE A 52 -7.79 -8.76 -33.55
N GLU A 53 -8.55 -9.55 -32.79
CA GLU A 53 -8.97 -9.20 -31.43
C GLU A 53 -7.84 -9.31 -30.41
N ASN A 54 -6.97 -10.31 -30.58
CA ASN A 54 -5.83 -10.53 -29.70
C ASN A 54 -4.59 -9.69 -30.08
N CYS A 55 -4.64 -8.99 -31.23
CA CYS A 55 -3.55 -8.15 -31.73
C CYS A 55 -4.07 -6.75 -32.09
N PRO A 56 -4.46 -5.93 -31.09
CA PRO A 56 -5.03 -4.60 -31.32
C PRO A 56 -4.06 -3.63 -32.04
N ASP A 57 -2.75 -3.88 -31.93
CA ASP A 57 -1.69 -3.07 -32.58
C ASP A 57 -1.40 -3.49 -34.03
N PHE A 58 -2.15 -4.45 -34.60
CA PHE A 58 -1.94 -4.94 -35.97
C PHE A 58 -1.90 -3.82 -37.02
N ALA A 59 -2.72 -2.78 -36.86
CA ALA A 59 -2.74 -1.63 -37.76
C ALA A 59 -1.48 -0.75 -37.67
N CYS A 60 -0.74 -0.82 -36.56
CA CYS A 60 0.41 0.03 -36.24
C CYS A 60 1.76 -0.61 -36.56
N GLU A 61 1.81 -1.90 -36.92
CA GLU A 61 3.04 -2.60 -37.32
C GLU A 61 3.09 -2.82 -38.85
N PRO A 62 3.83 -2.00 -39.61
CA PRO A 62 3.81 -1.99 -41.08
C PRO A 62 4.17 -3.35 -41.71
N GLN A 63 5.06 -4.09 -41.05
CA GLN A 63 5.52 -5.40 -41.47
C GLN A 63 4.43 -6.48 -41.45
N TYR A 64 3.43 -6.37 -40.57
CA TYR A 64 2.35 -7.35 -40.45
C TYR A 64 1.16 -6.99 -41.33
N LYS A 65 0.82 -5.71 -41.41
CA LYS A 65 -0.19 -5.17 -42.34
C LYS A 65 0.10 -5.64 -43.77
N HIS A 66 1.35 -5.50 -44.21
CA HIS A 66 1.76 -5.79 -45.60
C HIS A 66 1.49 -7.23 -46.05
N LEU A 67 1.62 -8.23 -45.18
CA LEU A 67 1.47 -9.65 -45.56
C LEU A 67 0.01 -10.07 -45.77
N ILE A 68 -0.92 -9.53 -44.97
CA ILE A 68 -2.37 -9.76 -45.17
C ILE A 68 -2.87 -8.89 -46.31
N GLU A 69 -2.38 -7.66 -46.42
CA GLU A 69 -2.65 -6.74 -47.53
C GLU A 69 -2.27 -7.34 -48.87
N GLU A 70 -1.05 -7.87 -49.04
CA GLU A 70 -0.61 -8.53 -50.28
C GLU A 70 -1.57 -9.65 -50.69
N LYS A 71 -2.01 -10.49 -49.75
CA LYS A 71 -2.97 -11.57 -50.05
C LYS A 71 -4.38 -11.07 -50.33
N ALA A 72 -4.83 -10.04 -49.62
CA ALA A 72 -6.13 -9.43 -49.86
C ALA A 72 -6.18 -8.82 -51.28
N VAL A 73 -5.10 -8.16 -51.71
CA VAL A 73 -4.96 -7.59 -53.06
C VAL A 73 -4.78 -8.69 -54.12
N GLU A 74 -4.04 -9.76 -53.85
CA GLU A 74 -3.86 -10.90 -54.78
C GLU A 74 -5.19 -11.64 -55.02
N LYS A 75 -6.01 -11.78 -53.97
CA LYS A 75 -7.28 -12.54 -54.00
C LYS A 75 -8.46 -11.70 -53.50
N PRO A 76 -8.82 -10.62 -54.21
CA PRO A 76 -9.73 -9.60 -53.70
C PRO A 76 -11.16 -10.15 -53.49
N TYR A 77 -11.68 -10.97 -54.41
CA TYR A 77 -13.00 -11.59 -54.25
C TYR A 77 -13.07 -12.56 -53.05
N GLN A 78 -11.98 -13.27 -52.76
CA GLN A 78 -11.92 -14.16 -51.60
C GLN A 78 -11.84 -13.35 -50.30
N ALA A 79 -11.00 -12.32 -50.27
CA ALA A 79 -10.92 -11.39 -49.15
C ALA A 79 -12.27 -10.71 -48.86
N PHE A 80 -13.01 -10.35 -49.90
CA PHE A 80 -14.35 -9.78 -49.75
C PHE A 80 -15.39 -10.80 -49.25
N SER A 81 -15.27 -12.07 -49.64
CA SER A 81 -16.04 -13.19 -49.05
C SER A 81 -15.78 -13.33 -47.55
N ILE A 82 -14.52 -13.19 -47.13
CA ILE A 82 -14.10 -13.17 -45.73
C ILE A 82 -14.73 -11.99 -44.99
N VAL A 83 -14.69 -10.76 -45.54
CA VAL A 83 -15.33 -9.57 -44.94
C VAL A 83 -16.79 -9.84 -44.58
N LYS A 84 -17.56 -10.36 -45.54
CA LYS A 84 -18.98 -10.67 -45.35
C LYS A 84 -19.21 -11.75 -44.30
N SER A 85 -18.35 -12.77 -44.29
CA SER A 85 -18.44 -13.90 -43.34
C SER A 85 -18.01 -13.53 -41.92
N MET A 86 -17.08 -12.57 -41.78
CA MET A 86 -16.58 -12.05 -40.50
C MET A 86 -17.47 -10.97 -39.88
N LEU A 87 -18.45 -10.47 -40.62
CA LEU A 87 -19.21 -9.28 -40.24
C LEU A 87 -19.82 -9.36 -38.83
N HIS A 88 -20.35 -10.53 -38.47
CA HIS A 88 -21.04 -10.77 -37.19
C HIS A 88 -20.21 -11.57 -36.18
N LEU A 89 -18.91 -11.75 -36.44
CA LEU A 89 -18.02 -12.53 -35.58
C LEU A 89 -17.21 -11.64 -34.65
N GLY A 90 -16.72 -12.25 -33.57
CA GLY A 90 -15.87 -11.59 -32.58
C GLY A 90 -16.63 -10.98 -31.39
N ASP A 91 -15.86 -10.52 -30.41
CA ASP A 91 -16.28 -9.77 -29.23
C ASP A 91 -16.84 -8.39 -29.60
N THR A 92 -16.31 -7.77 -30.67
CA THR A 92 -16.83 -6.52 -31.23
C THR A 92 -17.19 -6.67 -32.72
N PRO A 93 -18.35 -7.26 -33.05
CA PRO A 93 -18.74 -7.56 -34.43
C PRO A 93 -18.63 -6.35 -35.37
N GLY A 94 -17.98 -6.55 -36.52
CA GLY A 94 -17.74 -5.50 -37.51
C GLY A 94 -16.32 -4.93 -37.49
N VAL A 95 -15.56 -5.01 -36.39
CA VAL A 95 -14.20 -4.45 -36.34
C VAL A 95 -13.24 -5.20 -37.25
N SER A 96 -13.10 -6.51 -37.05
CA SER A 96 -12.17 -7.36 -37.80
C SER A 96 -12.49 -7.40 -39.29
N SER A 97 -13.78 -7.37 -39.65
CA SER A 97 -14.22 -7.27 -41.05
C SER A 97 -13.92 -5.89 -41.64
N GLY A 98 -14.04 -4.81 -40.87
CA GLY A 98 -13.69 -3.46 -41.30
C GLY A 98 -12.21 -3.27 -41.61
N ILE A 99 -11.32 -3.92 -40.84
CA ILE A 99 -9.88 -3.93 -41.12
C ILE A 99 -9.61 -4.52 -42.51
N ILE A 100 -10.16 -5.69 -42.82
CA ILE A 100 -9.97 -6.32 -44.15
C ILE A 100 -10.66 -5.47 -45.23
N LEU A 101 -11.86 -4.95 -44.95
CA LEU A 101 -12.60 -4.13 -45.90
C LEU A 101 -11.77 -2.92 -46.34
N SER A 102 -11.06 -2.26 -45.41
CA SER A 102 -10.20 -1.10 -45.72
C SER A 102 -9.14 -1.39 -46.79
N LEU A 103 -8.63 -2.62 -46.85
CA LEU A 103 -7.61 -3.06 -47.82
C LEU A 103 -8.19 -3.30 -49.22
N LEU A 104 -9.52 -3.34 -49.35
CA LEU A 104 -10.21 -3.72 -50.58
C LEU A 104 -10.97 -2.55 -51.23
N VAL A 105 -11.28 -1.50 -50.49
CA VAL A 105 -12.13 -0.39 -50.95
C VAL A 105 -11.58 0.28 -52.21
N GLU A 106 -10.27 0.46 -52.30
CA GLU A 106 -9.60 1.08 -53.47
C GLU A 106 -9.33 0.08 -54.61
N GLU A 107 -9.42 -1.22 -54.34
CA GLU A 107 -9.09 -2.30 -55.28
C GLU A 107 -10.33 -2.86 -56.00
N MET A 108 -11.52 -2.77 -55.38
CA MET A 108 -12.76 -3.27 -55.97
C MET A 108 -13.98 -2.37 -55.69
N GLY A 109 -14.73 -2.08 -56.76
CA GLY A 109 -15.95 -1.28 -56.68
C GLY A 109 -17.01 -1.89 -55.76
N GLU A 110 -17.12 -3.22 -55.72
CA GLU A 110 -18.07 -3.91 -54.85
C GLU A 110 -17.76 -3.74 -53.35
N ALA A 111 -16.48 -3.65 -52.95
CA ALA A 111 -16.13 -3.35 -51.55
C ALA A 111 -16.44 -1.89 -51.22
N ARG A 112 -16.17 -0.97 -52.14
CA ARG A 112 -16.52 0.45 -52.00
C ARG A 112 -18.03 0.63 -51.82
N ASP A 113 -18.82 0.03 -52.70
CA ASP A 113 -20.28 0.06 -52.60
C ASP A 113 -20.79 -0.57 -51.30
N PHE A 114 -20.13 -1.64 -50.83
CA PHE A 114 -20.43 -2.27 -49.55
C PHE A 114 -20.12 -1.37 -48.35
N MET A 115 -18.96 -0.69 -48.35
CA MET A 115 -18.61 0.28 -47.31
C MET A 115 -19.64 1.42 -47.29
N ILE A 116 -19.94 2.03 -48.44
CA ILE A 116 -20.87 3.15 -48.53
C ILE A 116 -22.27 2.72 -48.06
N SER A 117 -22.81 1.64 -48.61
CA SER A 117 -24.14 1.13 -48.20
C SER A 117 -24.18 0.68 -46.74
N GLY A 118 -23.08 0.13 -46.22
CA GLY A 118 -22.94 -0.26 -44.83
C GLY A 118 -23.05 0.91 -43.86
N MET A 119 -22.58 2.10 -44.23
CA MET A 119 -22.75 3.30 -43.40
C MET A 119 -24.22 3.71 -43.21
N TYR A 120 -25.04 3.53 -44.25
CA TYR A 120 -26.48 3.77 -44.23
C TYR A 120 -27.29 2.62 -43.59
N SER A 121 -26.64 1.50 -43.26
CA SER A 121 -27.32 0.31 -42.75
C SER A 121 -27.82 0.51 -41.31
N GLU A 122 -29.01 -0.02 -41.02
CA GLU A 122 -29.51 -0.16 -39.64
C GLU A 122 -28.80 -1.30 -38.88
N ASP A 123 -28.08 -2.18 -39.59
CA ASP A 123 -27.30 -3.24 -38.99
C ASP A 123 -26.01 -2.69 -38.36
N ILE A 124 -25.94 -2.74 -37.02
CA ILE A 124 -24.86 -2.13 -36.24
C ILE A 124 -23.47 -2.67 -36.65
N PRO A 125 -23.26 -3.99 -36.83
CA PRO A 125 -22.00 -4.53 -37.33
C PRO A 125 -21.63 -4.05 -38.75
N SER A 126 -22.59 -3.99 -39.69
CA SER A 126 -22.37 -3.42 -41.04
C SER A 126 -21.88 -1.97 -40.98
N GLN A 127 -22.55 -1.15 -40.17
CA GLN A 127 -22.18 0.24 -40.00
C GLN A 127 -20.82 0.38 -39.31
N ARG A 128 -20.51 -0.47 -38.32
CA ARG A 128 -19.21 -0.48 -37.65
C ARG A 128 -18.07 -0.90 -38.57
N CYS A 129 -18.27 -1.96 -39.35
CA CYS A 129 -17.32 -2.43 -40.36
C CYS A 129 -16.95 -1.32 -41.34
N SER A 130 -17.96 -0.57 -41.79
CA SER A 130 -17.76 0.56 -42.69
C SER A 130 -16.99 1.71 -42.01
N LEU A 131 -17.32 2.06 -40.77
CA LEU A 131 -16.62 3.12 -40.02
C LEU A 131 -15.16 2.76 -39.72
N VAL A 132 -14.88 1.51 -39.37
CA VAL A 132 -13.51 1.03 -39.16
C VAL A 132 -12.72 1.12 -40.47
N ALA A 133 -13.33 0.70 -41.58
CA ALA A 133 -12.70 0.80 -42.89
C ALA A 133 -12.39 2.25 -43.27
N LEU A 134 -13.37 3.15 -43.09
CA LEU A 134 -13.21 4.58 -43.33
C LEU A 134 -12.11 5.19 -42.46
N ASN A 135 -12.06 4.86 -41.17
CA ASN A 135 -11.04 5.38 -40.26
C ASN A 135 -9.62 5.04 -40.75
N THR A 136 -9.40 3.80 -41.20
CA THR A 136 -8.11 3.38 -41.75
C THR A 136 -7.75 4.17 -43.01
N LEU A 137 -8.72 4.40 -43.91
CA LEU A 137 -8.50 5.17 -45.14
C LEU A 137 -8.20 6.65 -44.85
N LEU A 138 -8.81 7.24 -43.82
CA LEU A 138 -8.55 8.63 -43.44
C LEU A 138 -7.16 8.83 -42.83
N HIS A 139 -6.57 7.81 -42.20
CA HIS A 139 -5.20 7.87 -41.69
C HIS A 139 -4.12 7.65 -42.76
N ASP A 140 -4.48 7.11 -43.92
CA ASP A 140 -3.52 6.79 -44.98
C ASP A 140 -3.41 7.95 -45.99
N THR A 141 -2.27 8.65 -45.94
CA THR A 141 -1.97 9.80 -46.80
C THR A 141 -1.88 9.47 -48.29
N GLU A 142 -1.82 8.19 -48.66
CA GLU A 142 -1.76 7.74 -50.06
C GLU A 142 -3.16 7.41 -50.64
N THR A 143 -4.22 7.62 -49.87
CA THR A 143 -5.60 7.34 -50.30
C THR A 143 -6.04 8.23 -51.46
N ARG A 144 -6.41 7.62 -52.60
CA ARG A 144 -6.74 8.34 -53.85
C ARG A 144 -8.04 9.15 -53.78
N ASN A 145 -9.01 8.70 -52.99
CA ASN A 145 -10.35 9.28 -52.92
C ASN A 145 -10.65 9.98 -51.59
N GLN A 146 -9.63 10.44 -50.86
CA GLN A 146 -9.76 11.02 -49.52
C GLN A 146 -10.84 12.11 -49.43
N ASN A 147 -10.90 13.05 -50.40
CA ASN A 147 -11.93 14.10 -50.43
C ASN A 147 -13.36 13.56 -50.53
N GLU A 148 -13.58 12.50 -51.31
CA GLU A 148 -14.91 11.89 -51.43
C GLU A 148 -15.32 11.21 -50.12
N TYR A 149 -14.37 10.62 -49.39
CA TYR A 149 -14.61 10.03 -48.09
C TYR A 149 -14.88 11.07 -47.00
N LEU A 150 -14.21 12.22 -47.06
CA LEU A 150 -14.52 13.37 -46.20
C LEU A 150 -15.94 13.86 -46.48
N ASP A 151 -16.32 14.09 -47.74
CA ASP A 151 -17.67 14.54 -48.09
C ASP A 151 -18.76 13.53 -47.66
N LEU A 152 -18.49 12.23 -47.83
CA LEU A 152 -19.37 11.16 -47.35
C LEU A 152 -19.52 11.20 -45.82
N LEU A 153 -18.43 11.42 -45.07
CA LEU A 153 -18.48 11.49 -43.61
C LEU A 153 -19.32 12.68 -43.13
N LYS A 154 -19.23 13.83 -43.81
CA LYS A 154 -20.07 15.01 -43.52
C LYS A 154 -21.56 14.67 -43.66
N GLU A 155 -21.92 13.97 -44.73
CA GLU A 155 -23.30 13.54 -44.98
C GLU A 155 -23.79 12.52 -43.94
N ILE A 156 -22.94 11.56 -43.57
CA ILE A 156 -23.39 10.36 -42.86
C ILE A 156 -23.39 10.48 -41.34
N ALA A 157 -22.56 11.35 -40.76
CA ALA A 157 -22.39 11.48 -39.31
C ALA A 157 -23.72 11.59 -38.52
N PRO A 158 -24.75 12.34 -39.00
CA PRO A 158 -26.05 12.39 -38.33
C PRO A 158 -26.78 11.04 -38.25
N PHE A 159 -26.57 10.15 -39.21
CA PHE A 159 -27.29 8.88 -39.37
C PHE A 159 -26.61 7.70 -38.67
N ILE A 160 -25.36 7.85 -38.22
CA ILE A 160 -24.64 6.78 -37.52
C ILE A 160 -25.27 6.48 -36.15
N SER A 161 -25.44 5.20 -35.83
CA SER A 161 -26.03 4.74 -34.58
C SER A 161 -25.24 5.21 -33.35
N PRO A 162 -25.90 5.52 -32.22
CA PRO A 162 -25.24 5.75 -30.93
C PRO A 162 -24.32 4.61 -30.48
N LYS A 163 -24.62 3.36 -30.88
CA LYS A 163 -23.78 2.18 -30.57
C LYS A 163 -22.42 2.18 -31.28
N ASN A 164 -22.21 3.07 -32.24
CA ASN A 164 -20.97 3.23 -33.00
C ASN A 164 -20.31 4.60 -32.74
N THR A 165 -20.67 5.28 -31.66
CA THR A 165 -20.11 6.59 -31.28
C THR A 165 -18.58 6.60 -31.23
N HIS A 166 -17.96 5.53 -30.71
CA HIS A 166 -16.50 5.42 -30.67
C HIS A 166 -15.84 5.59 -32.04
N PHE A 167 -16.28 4.80 -33.02
CA PHE A 167 -15.71 4.81 -34.36
C PHE A 167 -16.08 6.05 -35.17
N LEU A 168 -17.26 6.63 -34.93
CA LEU A 168 -17.62 7.91 -35.55
C LEU A 168 -16.73 9.05 -35.05
N ILE A 169 -16.54 9.19 -33.73
CA ILE A 169 -15.71 10.25 -33.16
C ILE A 169 -14.26 10.11 -33.63
N LEU A 170 -13.76 8.87 -33.76
CA LEU A 170 -12.48 8.57 -34.41
C LEU A 170 -12.40 9.11 -35.84
N CYS A 171 -13.35 8.75 -36.70
CA CYS A 171 -13.36 9.22 -38.09
C CYS A 171 -13.43 10.75 -38.18
N LEU A 172 -14.28 11.38 -37.36
CA LEU A 172 -14.43 12.84 -37.33
C LEU A 172 -13.19 13.55 -36.80
N GLN A 173 -12.45 12.95 -35.86
CA GLN A 173 -11.19 13.47 -35.38
C GLN A 173 -10.11 13.40 -36.45
N CYS A 174 -9.99 12.27 -37.16
CA CYS A 174 -9.07 12.15 -38.30
C CYS A 174 -9.40 13.16 -39.39
N ALA A 175 -10.68 13.31 -39.71
CA ALA A 175 -11.14 14.29 -40.69
C ALA A 175 -10.88 15.75 -40.23
N PHE A 176 -10.94 16.02 -38.93
CA PHE A 176 -10.61 17.32 -38.36
C PHE A 176 -9.11 17.66 -38.46
N GLU A 177 -8.23 16.67 -38.32
CA GLU A 177 -6.78 16.83 -38.54
C GLU A 177 -6.44 17.17 -39.99
N GLU A 178 -7.24 16.69 -40.95
CA GLU A 178 -7.04 16.96 -42.38
C GLU A 178 -7.72 18.26 -42.86
N ASP A 179 -8.94 18.55 -42.36
CA ASP A 179 -9.75 19.71 -42.77
C ASP A 179 -10.51 20.30 -41.57
N ALA A 180 -9.76 21.06 -40.75
CA ALA A 180 -10.26 21.62 -39.51
C ALA A 180 -11.45 22.58 -39.70
N ASP A 181 -11.49 23.36 -40.78
CA ASP A 181 -12.52 24.39 -41.00
C ASP A 181 -13.91 23.76 -41.21
N ASP A 182 -13.98 22.70 -42.01
CA ASP A 182 -15.26 22.03 -42.31
C ASP A 182 -15.67 21.03 -41.22
N PHE A 183 -14.73 20.34 -40.57
CA PHE A 183 -15.06 19.28 -39.60
C PHE A 183 -15.18 19.75 -38.16
N LYS A 184 -14.61 20.89 -37.77
CA LYS A 184 -14.80 21.48 -36.43
C LYS A 184 -16.28 21.59 -36.02
N PRO A 185 -17.17 22.21 -36.82
CA PRO A 185 -18.58 22.34 -36.43
C PRO A 185 -19.31 20.99 -36.38
N ILE A 186 -18.92 20.02 -37.20
CA ILE A 186 -19.54 18.69 -37.25
C ILE A 186 -19.14 17.87 -36.03
N LEU A 187 -17.85 17.81 -35.73
CA LEU A 187 -17.31 17.12 -34.56
C LEU A 187 -17.90 17.69 -33.25
N GLU A 188 -17.95 19.02 -33.14
CA GLU A 188 -18.57 19.69 -31.99
C GLU A 188 -20.06 19.31 -31.85
N SER A 189 -20.81 19.41 -32.95
CA SER A 189 -22.24 19.07 -32.97
C SER A 189 -22.48 17.61 -32.55
N GLU A 190 -21.65 16.68 -33.03
CA GLU A 190 -21.79 15.26 -32.70
C GLU A 190 -21.41 14.94 -31.25
N ILE A 191 -20.40 15.61 -30.69
CA ILE A 191 -20.07 15.49 -29.26
C ILE A 191 -21.24 16.00 -28.40
N ILE A 192 -21.82 17.15 -28.73
CA ILE A 192 -22.99 17.70 -28.02
C ILE A 192 -24.19 16.77 -28.13
N ARG A 193 -24.49 16.29 -29.34
CA ARG A 193 -25.64 15.43 -29.62
C ARG A 193 -25.58 14.09 -28.88
N ARG A 194 -24.37 13.53 -28.73
CA ARG A 194 -24.14 12.19 -28.16
C ARG A 194 -23.75 12.20 -26.68
N GLY A 195 -23.42 13.37 -26.13
CA GLY A 195 -23.23 13.57 -24.69
C GLY A 195 -21.97 12.91 -24.12
N ALA A 196 -22.08 12.38 -22.90
CA ALA A 196 -20.94 11.96 -22.07
C ALA A 196 -20.03 10.91 -22.72
N ASP A 197 -20.61 9.97 -23.47
CA ASP A 197 -19.86 8.90 -24.14
C ASP A 197 -18.93 9.50 -25.21
N ALA A 198 -19.46 10.35 -26.08
CA ALA A 198 -18.67 11.01 -27.12
C ALA A 198 -17.61 11.95 -26.51
N ALA A 199 -17.97 12.70 -25.47
CA ALA A 199 -17.03 13.60 -24.78
C ALA A 199 -15.85 12.84 -24.14
N SER A 200 -16.12 11.70 -23.48
CA SER A 200 -15.08 10.86 -22.88
C SER A 200 -14.16 10.25 -23.92
N ILE A 201 -14.72 9.78 -25.03
CA ILE A 201 -13.97 9.22 -26.16
C ILE A 201 -13.08 10.30 -26.77
N TYR A 202 -13.63 11.48 -27.05
CA TYR A 202 -12.88 12.60 -27.62
C TYR A 202 -11.69 12.99 -26.74
N ILE A 203 -11.89 13.23 -25.44
CA ILE A 203 -10.81 13.62 -24.53
C ILE A 203 -9.74 12.52 -24.41
N ARG A 204 -10.13 11.25 -24.46
CA ARG A 204 -9.17 10.14 -24.49
C ARG A 204 -8.22 10.25 -25.69
N PHE A 205 -8.72 10.60 -26.87
CA PHE A 205 -7.89 10.76 -28.07
C PHE A 205 -7.01 12.01 -28.02
N VAL A 206 -7.55 13.13 -27.54
CA VAL A 206 -6.78 14.38 -27.33
C VAL A 206 -5.54 14.15 -26.46
N ARG A 207 -5.60 13.21 -25.51
CA ARG A 207 -4.46 12.85 -24.67
C ARG A 207 -3.27 12.33 -25.48
N ASP A 208 -3.52 11.60 -26.57
CA ASP A 208 -2.51 10.86 -27.33
C ASP A 208 -1.78 11.74 -28.38
N GLY A 209 -2.04 13.06 -28.40
CA GLY A 209 -1.26 14.05 -29.15
C GLY A 209 -1.85 14.50 -30.49
N SER A 210 -3.13 14.21 -30.74
CA SER A 210 -3.83 14.67 -31.94
C SER A 210 -3.97 16.20 -32.03
N GLU A 211 -4.15 16.73 -33.26
CA GLU A 211 -4.52 18.14 -33.43
C GLU A 211 -5.90 18.38 -32.83
N THR A 212 -6.03 19.41 -31.99
CA THR A 212 -7.26 19.63 -31.22
C THR A 212 -7.71 21.08 -31.19
N SER A 213 -9.02 21.27 -31.05
CA SER A 213 -9.64 22.57 -30.83
C SER A 213 -9.94 22.72 -29.35
N THR A 214 -9.27 23.67 -28.68
CA THR A 214 -9.54 24.01 -27.26
C THR A 214 -11.03 24.21 -26.99
N HIS A 215 -11.77 24.81 -27.94
CA HIS A 215 -13.21 25.01 -27.83
C HIS A 215 -13.99 23.69 -27.71
N ILE A 216 -13.64 22.68 -28.51
CA ILE A 216 -14.32 21.38 -28.48
C ILE A 216 -13.97 20.64 -27.18
N VAL A 217 -12.71 20.70 -26.74
CA VAL A 217 -12.30 20.11 -25.45
C VAL A 217 -13.05 20.78 -24.29
N GLN A 218 -13.21 22.11 -24.30
CA GLN A 218 -14.02 22.84 -23.32
C GLN A 218 -15.46 22.35 -23.29
N LYS A 219 -16.09 22.19 -24.46
CA LYS A 219 -17.45 21.65 -24.57
C LYS A 219 -17.55 20.23 -24.03
N ALA A 220 -16.59 19.38 -24.36
CA ALA A 220 -16.53 18.01 -23.85
C ALA A 220 -16.41 17.97 -22.32
N VAL A 221 -15.55 18.81 -21.73
CA VAL A 221 -15.41 18.94 -20.27
C VAL A 221 -16.72 19.42 -19.64
N GLU A 222 -17.37 20.45 -20.19
CA GLU A 222 -18.65 20.96 -19.70
C GLU A 222 -19.75 19.88 -19.69
N ILE A 223 -19.81 19.07 -20.76
CA ILE A 223 -20.73 17.93 -20.84
C ILE A 223 -20.41 16.93 -19.72
N LEU A 224 -19.14 16.54 -19.54
CA LEU A 224 -18.76 15.58 -18.50
C LEU A 224 -19.02 16.11 -17.09
N GLU A 225 -18.71 17.37 -16.79
CA GLU A 225 -18.99 17.98 -15.49
C GLU A 225 -20.48 17.96 -15.16
N SER A 226 -21.34 18.15 -16.16
CA SER A 226 -22.80 18.16 -15.98
C SER A 226 -23.44 16.77 -15.87
N THR A 227 -22.81 15.73 -16.45
CA THR A 227 -23.40 14.39 -16.59
C THR A 227 -22.72 13.32 -15.73
N VAL A 228 -21.38 13.38 -15.61
CA VAL A 228 -20.54 12.41 -14.92
C VAL A 228 -19.39 13.15 -14.20
N PRO A 229 -19.69 13.91 -13.11
CA PRO A 229 -18.74 14.85 -12.48
C PRO A 229 -17.49 14.20 -11.86
N ASP A 230 -17.50 12.87 -11.68
CA ASP A 230 -16.37 12.07 -11.17
C ASP A 230 -15.57 11.38 -12.28
N SER A 231 -15.81 11.74 -13.54
CA SER A 231 -15.04 11.20 -14.67
C SER A 231 -13.58 11.63 -14.60
N ARG A 232 -12.67 10.64 -14.64
CA ARG A 232 -11.22 10.87 -14.76
C ARG A 232 -10.82 11.68 -16.01
N TYR A 233 -11.68 11.73 -17.02
CA TYR A 233 -11.40 12.48 -18.25
C TYR A 233 -11.61 13.99 -18.08
N ILE A 234 -12.28 14.45 -17.02
CA ILE A 234 -12.40 15.89 -16.74
C ILE A 234 -11.02 16.50 -16.54
N ASP A 235 -10.18 15.87 -15.70
CA ASP A 235 -8.84 16.36 -15.36
C ASP A 235 -7.92 16.39 -16.59
N VAL A 236 -7.98 15.33 -17.42
CA VAL A 236 -7.24 15.25 -18.69
C VAL A 236 -7.66 16.38 -19.64
N GLY A 237 -8.97 16.63 -19.77
CA GLY A 237 -9.49 17.71 -20.59
C GLY A 237 -9.06 19.08 -20.08
N LEU A 238 -9.14 19.30 -18.77
CA LEU A 238 -8.70 20.53 -18.10
C LEU A 238 -7.20 20.80 -18.34
N ALA A 239 -6.35 19.79 -18.22
CA ALA A 239 -4.92 19.92 -18.50
C ALA A 239 -4.65 20.33 -19.95
N LYS A 240 -5.40 19.78 -20.91
CA LYS A 240 -5.27 20.14 -22.34
C LYS A 240 -5.82 21.51 -22.69
N ILE A 241 -6.82 21.99 -21.96
CA ILE A 241 -7.33 23.35 -22.13
C ILE A 241 -6.35 24.39 -21.58
N TYR A 242 -5.60 24.02 -20.54
CA TYR A 242 -4.80 24.95 -19.75
C TYR A 242 -3.89 25.81 -20.61
N GLU A 243 -3.06 25.21 -21.47
CA GLU A 243 -2.10 25.91 -22.34
C GLU A 243 -2.71 27.08 -23.14
N ASN A 244 -3.98 26.98 -23.52
CA ASN A 244 -4.66 27.96 -24.35
C ASN A 244 -5.70 28.81 -23.60
N ASN A 245 -6.13 28.40 -22.39
CA ASN A 245 -7.14 29.11 -21.62
C ASN A 245 -7.02 28.81 -20.11
N HIS A 246 -6.06 29.46 -19.45
CA HIS A 246 -5.84 29.32 -18.01
C HIS A 246 -7.09 29.67 -17.18
N ASP A 247 -7.78 30.77 -17.49
CA ASP A 247 -8.92 31.28 -16.71
C ASP A 247 -10.05 30.24 -16.60
N PHE A 248 -10.36 29.56 -17.71
CA PHE A 248 -11.38 28.51 -17.76
C PHE A 248 -11.08 27.36 -16.80
N VAL A 249 -9.80 26.95 -16.72
CA VAL A 249 -9.35 25.85 -15.88
C VAL A 249 -9.27 26.29 -14.42
N VAL A 250 -8.69 27.46 -14.15
CA VAL A 250 -8.51 28.00 -12.81
C VAL A 250 -9.84 28.17 -12.09
N GLU A 251 -10.86 28.72 -12.75
CA GLU A 251 -12.19 28.87 -12.13
C GLU A 251 -12.83 27.51 -11.81
N ARG A 252 -12.64 26.48 -12.64
CA ARG A 252 -13.16 25.13 -12.36
C ARG A 252 -12.44 24.43 -11.22
N ILE A 253 -11.10 24.53 -11.17
CA ILE A 253 -10.32 24.02 -10.03
C ILE A 253 -10.79 24.70 -8.75
N LYS A 254 -10.92 26.02 -8.77
CA LYS A 254 -11.42 26.82 -7.64
C LYS A 254 -12.82 26.41 -7.21
N GLU A 255 -13.76 26.23 -8.14
CA GLU A 255 -15.10 25.75 -7.83
C GLU A 255 -15.09 24.36 -7.19
N ARG A 256 -14.26 23.44 -7.69
CA ARG A 256 -14.12 22.08 -7.13
C ARG A 256 -13.55 22.12 -5.72
N LEU A 257 -12.51 22.91 -5.48
CA LEU A 257 -11.92 23.11 -4.14
C LEU A 257 -12.91 23.71 -3.14
N LEU A 258 -13.86 24.54 -3.60
CA LEU A 258 -14.87 25.15 -2.74
C LEU A 258 -16.11 24.27 -2.54
N LYS A 259 -16.41 23.36 -3.47
CA LYS A 259 -17.60 22.48 -3.46
C LYS A 259 -17.35 21.13 -2.80
N ARG A 260 -16.11 20.62 -2.82
CA ARG A 260 -15.76 19.28 -2.36
C ARG A 260 -14.83 19.36 -1.15
N ASP A 261 -15.00 18.46 -0.19
CA ASP A 261 -13.98 18.12 0.82
C ASP A 261 -12.79 17.35 0.18
N THR A 262 -12.49 17.55 -1.11
CA THR A 262 -11.40 16.85 -1.80
C THR A 262 -10.08 17.59 -1.61
N ILE A 263 -9.04 16.85 -1.24
CA ILE A 263 -7.68 17.36 -0.98
C ILE A 263 -6.88 17.52 -2.29
N GLU A 264 -7.24 16.80 -3.35
CA GLU A 264 -6.51 16.79 -4.61
C GLU A 264 -7.06 17.83 -5.60
N LEU A 265 -6.15 18.57 -6.27
CA LEU A 265 -6.49 19.54 -7.33
C LEU A 265 -7.01 18.84 -8.58
N MET A 266 -6.34 17.74 -8.95
CA MET A 266 -6.60 16.86 -10.08
C MET A 266 -5.68 15.63 -9.98
N ASP A 267 -5.89 14.64 -10.85
CA ASP A 267 -4.98 13.50 -10.97
C ASP A 267 -3.53 13.91 -11.27
N TYR A 268 -2.58 13.13 -10.76
CA TYR A 268 -1.15 13.43 -10.86
C TYR A 268 -0.65 13.59 -12.30
N GLY A 269 -1.16 12.78 -13.24
CA GLY A 269 -0.73 12.84 -14.63
C GLY A 269 -1.15 14.15 -15.31
N SER A 270 -2.40 14.57 -15.10
CA SER A 270 -2.91 15.84 -15.61
C SER A 270 -2.23 17.05 -14.97
N LEU A 271 -1.90 16.97 -13.67
CA LEU A 271 -1.18 18.04 -12.98
C LEU A 271 0.23 18.23 -13.54
N ASP A 272 0.92 17.13 -13.86
CA ASP A 272 2.26 17.20 -14.44
C ASP A 272 2.26 17.80 -15.85
N GLU A 273 1.20 17.61 -16.64
CA GLU A 273 1.03 18.33 -17.91
C GLU A 273 0.84 19.84 -17.70
N ILE A 274 0.04 20.25 -16.70
CA ILE A 274 -0.13 21.67 -16.35
C ILE A 274 1.20 22.29 -15.89
N LYS A 275 2.02 21.57 -15.12
CA LYS A 275 3.33 22.05 -14.65
C LYS A 275 4.33 22.31 -15.78
N LYS A 276 4.15 21.68 -16.94
CA LYS A 276 4.95 21.99 -18.14
C LYS A 276 4.59 23.37 -18.71
N CYS A 277 3.43 23.91 -18.35
CA CYS A 277 2.96 25.25 -18.69
C CYS A 277 3.25 26.26 -17.55
N ASP A 278 2.66 27.46 -17.61
CA ASP A 278 2.77 28.46 -16.54
C ASP A 278 1.81 28.14 -15.38
N VAL A 279 2.35 27.74 -14.22
CA VAL A 279 1.54 27.39 -13.02
C VAL A 279 1.09 28.62 -12.21
N GLU A 280 1.60 29.82 -12.51
CA GLU A 280 1.32 31.04 -11.73
C GLU A 280 -0.18 31.41 -11.60
N PRO A 281 -1.05 31.20 -12.60
CA PRO A 281 -2.49 31.42 -12.45
C PRO A 281 -3.13 30.55 -11.37
N ILE A 282 -2.78 29.26 -11.32
CA ILE A 282 -3.26 28.34 -10.27
C ILE A 282 -2.69 28.75 -8.91
N MET A 283 -1.39 29.10 -8.86
CA MET A 283 -0.74 29.57 -7.64
C MET A 283 -1.40 30.84 -7.08
N SER A 284 -1.69 31.81 -7.94
CA SER A 284 -2.36 33.06 -7.57
C SER A 284 -3.77 32.81 -7.04
N MET A 285 -4.50 31.87 -7.64
CA MET A 285 -5.81 31.45 -7.16
C MET A 285 -5.72 30.81 -5.77
N VAL A 286 -4.76 29.91 -5.54
CA VAL A 286 -4.54 29.29 -4.22
C VAL A 286 -4.14 30.34 -3.18
N GLU A 287 -3.25 31.28 -3.51
CA GLU A 287 -2.87 32.40 -2.64
C GLU A 287 -4.09 33.24 -2.23
N SER A 288 -4.98 33.58 -3.18
CA SER A 288 -6.24 34.30 -2.90
C SER A 288 -7.15 33.51 -1.96
N LEU A 289 -7.31 32.21 -2.16
CA LEU A 289 -8.15 31.36 -1.32
C LEU A 289 -7.60 31.21 0.12
N ILE A 290 -6.28 31.24 0.29
CA ILE A 290 -5.62 31.31 1.61
C ILE A 290 -5.94 32.66 2.27
N ASP A 291 -5.77 33.76 1.55
CA ASP A 291 -6.00 35.11 2.06
C ASP A 291 -7.45 35.38 2.45
N GLU A 292 -8.40 34.78 1.73
CA GLU A 292 -9.82 34.82 2.03
C GLU A 292 -10.23 33.86 3.16
N GLY A 293 -9.32 33.04 3.68
CA GLY A 293 -9.61 32.04 4.72
C GLY A 293 -10.53 30.91 4.26
N LYS A 294 -10.78 30.78 2.94
CA LYS A 294 -11.72 29.82 2.37
C LYS A 294 -11.24 28.38 2.42
N LEU A 295 -9.93 28.15 2.50
CA LEU A 295 -9.39 26.80 2.60
C LEU A 295 -9.40 26.23 4.02
N THR A 296 -9.83 26.96 5.06
CA THR A 296 -9.69 26.59 6.49
C THR A 296 -10.19 25.19 6.88
N HIS A 297 -11.11 24.60 6.11
CA HIS A 297 -11.64 23.24 6.31
C HIS A 297 -10.75 22.12 5.75
N LEU A 298 -9.85 22.41 4.80
CA LEU A 298 -8.92 21.41 4.26
C LEU A 298 -7.84 21.11 5.31
N HIS A 299 -7.85 19.89 5.86
CA HIS A 299 -6.92 19.46 6.90
C HIS A 299 -5.46 19.38 6.43
N ASN A 300 -5.22 19.37 5.09
CA ASN A 300 -3.91 19.13 4.47
C ASN A 300 -3.58 20.11 3.32
N LYS A 301 -3.70 21.43 3.53
CA LYS A 301 -3.43 22.47 2.50
C LYS A 301 -2.01 22.40 1.94
N GLU A 302 -1.09 21.94 2.76
CA GLU A 302 0.33 21.78 2.44
C GLU A 302 0.60 20.68 1.42
N LEU A 303 -0.23 19.62 1.35
CA LEU A 303 -0.14 18.60 0.29
C LEU A 303 -0.56 19.16 -1.06
N LEU A 304 -1.60 20.00 -1.07
CA LEU A 304 -2.06 20.71 -2.27
C LEU A 304 -0.96 21.62 -2.83
N LEU A 305 -0.22 22.29 -1.96
CA LEU A 305 0.93 23.12 -2.31
C LEU A 305 2.15 22.29 -2.75
N GLY A 306 2.49 21.22 -2.03
CA GLY A 306 3.59 20.34 -2.39
C GLY A 306 3.44 19.75 -3.80
N ASN A 307 2.21 19.41 -4.18
CA ASN A 307 1.89 18.95 -5.52
C ASN A 307 2.08 20.01 -6.60
N LEU A 308 1.99 21.30 -6.29
CA LEU A 308 2.21 22.40 -7.25
C LEU A 308 3.67 22.83 -7.36
N PHE A 309 4.45 22.69 -6.28
CA PHE A 309 5.81 23.26 -6.20
C PHE A 309 6.92 22.32 -6.67
N LEU A 310 6.86 21.87 -7.93
CA LEU A 310 8.02 21.27 -8.61
C LEU A 310 8.62 22.25 -9.64
N PRO A 311 9.93 22.56 -9.58
CA PRO A 311 10.93 22.02 -8.65
C PRO A 311 10.78 22.60 -7.23
N ALA A 312 11.17 21.80 -6.23
CA ALA A 312 10.99 22.12 -4.81
C ALA A 312 11.75 23.36 -4.31
N GLU A 313 12.62 23.93 -5.15
CA GLU A 313 13.27 25.23 -4.91
C GLU A 313 12.27 26.39 -4.94
N ASN A 314 11.22 26.29 -5.75
CA ASN A 314 10.14 27.28 -5.77
C ASN A 314 9.38 27.27 -4.46
N TRP A 315 9.23 26.11 -3.82
CA TRP A 315 8.50 25.99 -2.56
C TRP A 315 9.13 26.81 -1.42
N ILE A 316 10.47 26.76 -1.29
CA ILE A 316 11.16 27.52 -0.25
C ILE A 316 11.11 29.04 -0.55
N ALA A 317 11.22 29.45 -1.81
CA ALA A 317 11.11 30.85 -2.21
C ALA A 317 9.73 31.45 -1.85
N TRP A 318 8.67 30.65 -1.98
CA TRP A 318 7.32 31.05 -1.56
C TRP A 318 7.18 31.18 -0.04
N CYS A 319 7.79 30.27 0.73
CA CYS A 319 7.85 30.41 2.19
C CYS A 319 8.56 31.72 2.61
N GLU A 320 9.62 32.10 1.89
CA GLU A 320 10.32 33.37 2.12
C GLU A 320 9.48 34.59 1.75
N LYS A 321 8.75 34.56 0.63
CA LYS A 321 7.81 35.61 0.21
C LYS A 321 6.76 35.89 1.29
N TRP A 322 6.26 34.84 1.94
CA TRP A 322 5.16 34.94 2.91
C TRP A 322 5.59 35.08 4.37
N ARG A 323 6.90 35.09 4.67
CA ARG A 323 7.44 35.00 6.04
C ARG A 323 6.93 36.03 7.05
N ASP A 324 6.40 37.15 6.57
CA ASP A 324 5.91 38.28 7.36
C ASP A 324 4.36 38.39 7.36
N ASP A 325 3.65 37.49 6.69
CA ASP A 325 2.17 37.44 6.65
C ASP A 325 1.63 36.44 7.68
N GLU A 326 1.09 36.95 8.79
CA GLU A 326 0.53 36.13 9.89
C GLU A 326 -0.61 35.20 9.43
N ARG A 327 -1.38 35.58 8.40
CA ARG A 327 -2.49 34.77 7.86
C ARG A 327 -1.98 33.48 7.21
N LYS A 328 -0.73 33.52 6.73
CA LYS A 328 -0.07 32.42 6.02
C LYS A 328 0.89 31.63 6.91
N GLU A 329 1.14 32.08 8.15
CA GLU A 329 2.09 31.48 9.08
C GLU A 329 1.92 29.96 9.21
N ARG A 330 0.69 29.49 9.43
CA ARG A 330 0.41 28.04 9.56
C ARG A 330 0.82 27.24 8.32
N VAL A 331 0.54 27.78 7.13
CA VAL A 331 0.88 27.14 5.84
C VAL A 331 2.39 27.09 5.64
N ILE A 332 3.10 28.16 6.02
CA ILE A 332 4.56 28.23 5.95
C ILE A 332 5.19 27.21 6.90
N ILE A 333 4.73 27.17 8.16
CA ILE A 333 5.24 26.21 9.16
C ILE A 333 5.07 24.78 8.66
N SER A 334 3.88 24.39 8.19
CA SER A 334 3.65 23.05 7.64
C SER A 334 4.54 22.77 6.40
N SER A 335 4.68 23.74 5.50
CA SER A 335 5.56 23.61 4.32
C SER A 335 7.02 23.40 4.72
N LEU A 336 7.52 24.15 5.70
CA LEU A 336 8.88 24.00 6.23
C LEU A 336 9.08 22.61 6.86
N MET A 337 8.06 22.07 7.55
CA MET A 337 8.13 20.71 8.09
C MET A 337 8.30 19.66 6.98
N ILE A 338 7.54 19.77 5.87
CA ILE A 338 7.66 18.83 4.73
C ILE A 338 9.04 18.96 4.09
N ILE A 339 9.45 20.18 3.73
CA ILE A 339 10.75 20.44 3.08
C ILE A 339 11.89 19.91 3.94
N LEU A 340 11.89 20.19 5.25
CA LEU A 340 12.94 19.72 6.15
C LEU A 340 12.91 18.21 6.35
N THR A 341 11.73 17.58 6.29
CA THR A 341 11.58 16.12 6.37
C THR A 341 12.21 15.41 5.18
N GLU A 342 11.96 15.88 3.96
CA GLU A 342 12.64 15.39 2.75
C GLU A 342 14.17 15.55 2.82
N LEU A 343 14.62 16.56 3.57
CA LEU A 343 16.02 16.92 3.73
C LEU A 343 16.66 16.33 5.00
N ILE A 344 16.05 15.35 5.67
CA ILE A 344 16.71 14.57 6.76
C ILE A 344 17.68 13.56 6.13
N ASN A 345 18.73 14.07 5.50
CA ASN A 345 19.79 13.28 4.87
C ASN A 345 21.16 13.92 5.13
N TYR A 346 22.24 13.28 4.69
CA TYR A 346 23.61 13.74 4.96
C TYR A 346 24.12 14.78 3.94
N GLU A 347 23.43 14.97 2.83
CA GLU A 347 23.88 15.81 1.72
C GLU A 347 23.76 17.31 2.05
N SER A 348 24.69 18.14 1.56
CA SER A 348 24.55 19.59 1.67
C SER A 348 23.39 20.06 0.80
N SER A 349 22.57 20.98 1.30
CA SER A 349 21.43 21.52 0.55
C SER A 349 21.21 22.98 0.91
N GLU A 350 21.31 23.87 -0.07
CA GLU A 350 21.01 25.29 0.11
C GLU A 350 19.56 25.49 0.56
N ARG A 351 18.62 24.73 -0.02
CA ARG A 351 17.21 24.67 0.40
C ARG A 351 17.05 24.40 1.90
N ARG A 352 17.85 23.49 2.45
CA ARG A 352 17.84 23.17 3.89
C ARG A 352 18.31 24.35 4.73
N ASP A 353 19.44 24.95 4.36
CA ASP A 353 20.01 26.08 5.10
C ASP A 353 19.04 27.27 5.08
N ARG A 354 18.39 27.55 3.94
CA ARG A 354 17.32 28.56 3.82
C ARG A 354 16.11 28.26 4.70
N ALA A 355 15.63 27.01 4.69
CA ALA A 355 14.53 26.57 5.55
C ALA A 355 14.88 26.71 7.05
N VAL A 356 16.08 26.30 7.46
CA VAL A 356 16.58 26.44 8.84
C VAL A 356 16.60 27.91 9.27
N GLU A 357 17.04 28.84 8.42
CA GLU A 357 17.04 30.27 8.73
C GLU A 357 15.63 30.85 8.85
N LEU A 358 14.67 30.39 8.02
CA LEU A 358 13.26 30.74 8.22
C LEU A 358 12.72 30.25 9.57
N VAL A 359 13.03 29.00 9.95
CA VAL A 359 12.64 28.47 11.27
C VAL A 359 13.21 29.32 12.40
N LYS A 360 14.48 29.72 12.34
CA LYS A 360 15.09 30.62 13.33
C LYS A 360 14.37 31.97 13.40
N ASN A 361 13.92 32.51 12.26
CA ASN A 361 13.14 33.75 12.23
C ASN A 361 11.79 33.60 12.92
N PHE A 362 11.05 32.51 12.66
CA PHE A 362 9.80 32.23 13.36
C PHE A 362 10.01 31.98 14.86
N ALA A 363 11.05 31.25 15.24
CA ALA A 363 11.41 31.02 16.64
C ALA A 363 11.63 32.35 17.39
N ARG A 364 12.42 33.27 16.81
CA ARG A 364 12.63 34.61 17.38
C ARG A 364 11.33 35.39 17.52
N LYS A 365 10.45 35.37 16.51
CA LYS A 365 9.13 36.05 16.56
C LYS A 365 8.25 35.50 17.69
N LYS A 366 8.34 34.21 18.00
CA LYS A 366 7.62 33.56 19.11
C LYS A 366 8.34 33.61 20.46
N GLY A 367 9.52 34.24 20.54
CA GLY A 367 10.33 34.30 21.75
C GLY A 367 10.96 32.97 22.16
N ILE A 368 11.12 32.03 21.21
CA ILE A 368 11.76 30.73 21.41
C ILE A 368 13.27 30.87 21.14
N ASP A 369 14.08 30.43 22.11
CA ASP A 369 15.54 30.37 21.95
C ASP A 369 15.93 29.08 21.22
N TYR A 370 16.28 29.22 19.94
CA TYR A 370 16.63 28.10 19.06
C TYR A 370 17.77 27.23 19.64
N GLU A 371 18.83 27.84 20.19
CA GLU A 371 19.98 27.09 20.69
C GLU A 371 19.64 26.40 22.01
N LYS A 372 18.83 27.03 22.86
CA LYS A 372 18.35 26.41 24.11
C LYS A 372 17.47 25.20 23.83
N GLU A 373 16.50 25.31 22.93
CA GLU A 373 15.57 24.22 22.61
C GLU A 373 16.27 23.05 21.90
N THR A 374 17.32 23.34 21.11
CA THR A 374 18.01 22.33 20.30
C THR A 374 19.31 21.81 20.91
N GLY A 375 19.74 22.34 22.05
CA GLY A 375 21.02 22.00 22.69
C GLY A 375 21.19 20.53 23.07
N GLY A 376 20.08 19.80 23.24
CA GLY A 376 20.08 18.35 23.49
C GLY A 376 20.24 17.48 22.23
N ILE A 377 20.26 18.08 21.03
CA ILE A 377 20.42 17.38 19.75
C ILE A 377 21.88 17.47 19.31
N ASN A 378 22.58 16.34 19.31
CA ASN A 378 23.99 16.27 18.95
C ASN A 378 24.31 14.95 18.22
N TYR A 379 24.72 15.07 16.97
CA TYR A 379 25.04 13.96 16.05
C TYR A 379 26.54 13.84 15.79
N LYS A 380 27.41 14.47 16.60
CA LYS A 380 28.88 14.38 16.46
C LYS A 380 29.43 12.96 16.50
N SER A 381 28.72 12.03 17.14
CA SER A 381 29.07 10.61 17.21
C SER A 381 28.56 9.79 16.04
N ASP A 382 27.81 10.39 15.09
CA ASP A 382 27.36 9.72 13.88
C ASP A 382 28.54 9.52 12.92
N PRO A 383 28.84 8.28 12.50
CA PRO A 383 29.98 7.99 11.65
C PRO A 383 29.83 8.46 10.20
N HIS A 384 28.64 8.90 9.77
CA HIS A 384 28.41 9.31 8.38
C HIS A 384 28.94 10.72 8.10
N ALA A 385 29.66 10.87 6.99
CA ALA A 385 30.06 12.18 6.49
C ALA A 385 28.81 13.02 6.18
N GLY A 386 28.76 14.26 6.66
CA GLY A 386 27.60 15.14 6.49
C GLY A 386 26.54 15.07 7.61
N TRP A 387 26.84 14.43 8.74
CA TRP A 387 25.96 14.38 9.92
C TRP A 387 25.48 15.76 10.39
N GLU A 388 26.29 16.82 10.21
CA GLU A 388 25.93 18.21 10.56
C GLU A 388 24.71 18.69 9.77
N ASN A 389 24.60 18.31 8.50
CA ASN A 389 23.47 18.70 7.67
C ASN A 389 22.19 18.04 8.20
N LYS A 390 22.27 16.76 8.54
CA LYS A 390 21.16 16.00 9.12
C LYS A 390 20.73 16.60 10.46
N GLU A 391 21.70 16.91 11.32
CA GLU A 391 21.48 17.57 12.61
C GLU A 391 20.71 18.89 12.46
N LYS A 392 21.12 19.76 11.53
CA LYS A 392 20.45 21.05 11.28
C LYS A 392 18.97 20.88 10.94
N ALA A 393 18.63 19.91 10.08
CA ALA A 393 17.24 19.65 9.70
C ALA A 393 16.40 19.21 10.91
N ILE A 394 16.91 18.27 11.70
CA ILE A 394 16.25 17.75 12.91
C ILE A 394 16.05 18.87 13.95
N LYS A 395 17.08 19.69 14.17
CA LYS A 395 17.00 20.84 15.08
C LYS A 395 15.91 21.83 14.65
N ALA A 396 15.82 22.14 13.35
CA ALA A 396 14.77 23.01 12.84
C ALA A 396 13.38 22.39 12.96
N LEU A 397 13.22 21.10 12.67
CA LEU A 397 11.95 20.40 12.87
C LEU A 397 11.50 20.40 14.34
N GLN A 398 12.41 20.18 15.29
CA GLN A 398 12.10 20.25 16.72
C GLN A 398 11.54 21.61 17.12
N VAL A 399 12.08 22.69 16.56
CA VAL A 399 11.61 24.05 16.85
C VAL A 399 10.26 24.32 16.20
N LEU A 400 10.01 23.83 14.99
CA LEU A 400 8.70 23.91 14.34
C LEU A 400 7.62 23.18 15.15
N GLU A 401 7.94 22.01 15.71
CA GLU A 401 7.04 21.27 16.62
C GLU A 401 6.70 22.11 17.85
N VAL A 402 7.69 22.75 18.49
CA VAL A 402 7.46 23.64 19.64
C VAL A 402 6.62 24.87 19.26
N ILE A 403 6.77 25.39 18.04
CA ILE A 403 5.93 26.51 17.54
C ILE A 403 4.48 26.07 17.34
N GLN A 404 4.25 24.87 16.77
CA GLN A 404 2.90 24.34 16.54
C GLN A 404 2.20 23.91 17.82
N SER A 405 2.96 23.33 18.74
CA SER A 405 2.48 22.74 19.99
C SER A 405 3.24 23.35 21.17
N PRO A 406 3.01 24.64 21.48
CA PRO A 406 3.68 25.28 22.61
C PRO A 406 3.39 24.51 23.89
N LYS A 407 4.42 24.28 24.71
CA LYS A 407 4.26 23.56 25.98
C LYS A 407 3.23 24.29 26.85
N ASP A 408 2.13 23.60 27.17
CA ASP A 408 1.12 24.15 28.08
C ASP A 408 1.75 24.45 29.44
N ARG A 409 1.37 25.60 30.02
CA ARG A 409 1.75 25.90 31.40
C ARG A 409 0.98 24.95 32.31
N ILE A 410 1.72 24.20 33.13
CA ILE A 410 1.13 23.34 34.15
C ILE A 410 0.44 24.21 35.20
N ASP A 411 -0.86 24.01 35.38
CA ASP A 411 -1.61 24.53 36.50
C ASP A 411 -1.20 23.78 37.78
N VAL A 412 -0.32 24.41 38.55
CA VAL A 412 0.23 23.87 39.80
C VAL A 412 -0.85 23.63 40.86
N GLU A 413 -1.93 24.44 40.87
CA GLU A 413 -3.02 24.27 41.82
C GLU A 413 -3.83 23.00 41.47
N THR A 414 -4.18 22.84 40.20
CA THR A 414 -4.86 21.63 39.70
C THR A 414 -3.99 20.38 39.93
N LEU A 415 -2.70 20.44 39.57
CA LEU A 415 -1.74 19.37 39.85
C LEU A 415 -1.73 18.98 41.35
N THR A 416 -1.62 19.98 42.22
CA THR A 416 -1.59 19.75 43.68
C THR A 416 -2.87 19.09 44.18
N ASN A 417 -4.02 19.51 43.67
CA ASN A 417 -5.32 18.96 44.07
C ASN A 417 -5.55 17.54 43.55
N ASN A 418 -5.11 17.23 42.33
CA ASN A 418 -5.21 15.89 41.76
C ASN A 418 -4.25 14.91 42.44
N LEU A 419 -3.03 15.33 42.78
CA LEU A 419 -2.08 14.49 43.54
C LEU A 419 -2.62 14.10 44.92
N LYS A 420 -3.39 14.98 45.60
CA LYS A 420 -4.08 14.60 46.86
C LYS A 420 -5.07 13.44 46.68
N LYS A 421 -5.63 13.28 45.49
CA LYS A 421 -6.54 12.17 45.14
C LYS A 421 -5.79 10.92 44.65
N ALA A 422 -4.48 11.02 44.44
CA ALA A 422 -3.59 9.94 44.00
C ALA A 422 -2.51 9.66 45.06
N PRO A 423 -2.88 9.15 46.24
CA PRO A 423 -1.97 8.97 47.37
C PRO A 423 -0.85 7.97 47.09
N HIS A 424 -1.08 6.91 46.31
CA HIS A 424 -0.07 5.88 46.07
C HIS A 424 1.01 6.38 45.11
N LEU A 425 0.63 7.03 44.00
CA LEU A 425 1.55 7.74 43.13
C LEU A 425 2.33 8.81 43.90
N SER A 426 1.62 9.62 44.70
CA SER A 426 2.21 10.71 45.49
C SER A 426 3.28 10.21 46.47
N LYS A 427 3.08 9.02 47.05
CA LYS A 427 4.04 8.36 47.91
C LYS A 427 5.25 7.85 47.12
N ALA A 428 5.02 7.25 45.94
CA ALA A 428 6.08 6.65 45.13
C ALA A 428 7.06 7.68 44.53
N ILE A 429 6.54 8.76 43.94
CA ILE A 429 7.37 9.77 43.26
C ILE A 429 7.79 10.96 44.16
N GLU A 430 7.22 11.03 45.36
CA GLU A 430 7.21 12.21 46.24
C GLU A 430 6.48 13.40 45.60
N ALA A 431 5.19 13.59 45.94
CA ALA A 431 4.36 14.67 45.38
C ALA A 431 5.01 16.07 45.42
N GLY A 432 5.75 16.38 46.48
CA GLY A 432 6.47 17.66 46.60
C GLY A 432 7.56 17.86 45.54
N TRP A 433 8.20 16.78 45.09
CA TRP A 433 9.15 16.83 43.98
C TRP A 433 8.42 17.11 42.65
N LEU A 434 7.32 16.40 42.37
CA LEU A 434 6.58 16.56 41.11
C LEU A 434 5.99 17.97 40.97
N ILE A 435 5.47 18.54 42.06
CA ILE A 435 4.98 19.93 42.13
C ILE A 435 6.12 20.93 41.85
N LYS A 436 7.31 20.70 42.41
CA LYS A 436 8.48 21.57 42.15
C LYS A 436 8.94 21.45 40.69
N ASN A 437 8.93 20.24 40.14
CA ASN A 437 9.35 19.96 38.77
C ASN A 437 8.38 20.55 37.73
N ALA A 438 7.10 20.75 38.07
CA ALA A 438 6.12 21.39 37.20
C ALA A 438 6.50 22.81 36.74
N SER A 439 7.37 23.51 37.48
CA SER A 439 7.91 24.82 37.10
C SER A 439 9.23 24.77 36.33
N SER A 440 9.71 23.58 35.94
CA SER A 440 10.93 23.43 35.15
C SER A 440 10.67 23.65 33.65
N ASP A 441 11.75 23.87 32.88
CA ASP A 441 11.69 23.99 31.41
C ASP A 441 11.22 22.69 30.73
N ASN A 442 11.33 21.56 31.43
CA ASN A 442 10.90 20.25 30.96
C ASN A 442 10.24 19.45 32.09
N PRO A 443 8.97 19.75 32.42
CA PRO A 443 8.25 19.01 33.44
C PRO A 443 8.12 17.52 33.10
N HIS A 444 8.07 16.70 34.12
CA HIS A 444 7.87 15.25 34.03
C HIS A 444 6.48 14.95 33.46
N ILE A 445 6.34 13.88 32.68
CA ILE A 445 5.07 13.52 32.01
C ILE A 445 3.90 13.37 32.99
N LEU A 446 4.15 12.83 34.18
CA LEU A 446 3.14 12.74 35.24
C LEU A 446 2.65 14.11 35.73
N ALA A 447 3.48 15.15 35.68
CA ALA A 447 3.05 16.49 36.03
C ALA A 447 2.04 17.01 34.99
N TYR A 448 2.27 16.74 33.70
CA TYR A 448 1.30 17.06 32.64
C TYR A 448 0.01 16.26 32.78
N ILE A 449 0.09 14.96 33.06
CA ILE A 449 -1.11 14.10 33.22
C ILE A 449 -1.98 14.60 34.38
N PHE A 450 -1.36 14.92 35.53
CA PHE A 450 -2.09 15.30 36.74
C PHE A 450 -2.43 16.79 36.82
N SER A 451 -1.88 17.65 35.95
CA SER A 451 -2.25 19.07 35.89
C SER A 451 -3.54 19.37 35.12
N GLN A 452 -4.10 18.38 34.44
CA GLN A 452 -5.32 18.55 33.64
C GLN A 452 -6.56 18.61 34.52
N LYS A 453 -7.49 19.50 34.18
CA LYS A 453 -8.79 19.61 34.87
C LYS A 453 -9.65 18.40 34.54
N LEU A 454 -10.35 17.89 35.55
CA LEU A 454 -11.14 16.64 35.49
C LEU A 454 -12.38 16.75 34.57
N ASP A 455 -12.68 17.95 34.08
CA ASP A 455 -13.98 18.30 33.49
C ASP A 455 -13.92 18.44 31.95
N GLU A 456 -12.74 18.29 31.32
CA GLU A 456 -12.53 18.69 29.91
C GLU A 456 -12.28 17.55 28.90
N VAL A 457 -11.82 16.34 29.29
CA VAL A 457 -11.65 15.19 28.36
C VAL A 457 -11.71 13.84 29.10
N GLU A 458 -12.62 12.94 28.71
CA GLU A 458 -12.82 11.60 29.31
C GLU A 458 -11.53 10.75 29.34
N GLY A 459 -10.69 10.81 28.31
CA GLY A 459 -9.41 10.08 28.22
C GLY A 459 -8.30 10.54 29.19
N LEU A 460 -8.30 11.81 29.61
CA LEU A 460 -7.30 12.33 30.54
C LEU A 460 -7.58 11.91 31.99
N LEU A 461 -8.86 11.77 32.34
CA LEU A 461 -9.29 11.16 33.60
C LEU A 461 -8.84 9.70 33.68
N LEU A 462 -9.01 8.94 32.59
CA LEU A 462 -8.57 7.55 32.52
C LEU A 462 -7.06 7.41 32.76
N SER A 463 -6.24 8.32 32.23
CA SER A 463 -4.79 8.32 32.44
C SER A 463 -4.40 8.55 33.91
N GLN A 464 -5.06 9.49 34.61
CA GLN A 464 -4.80 9.77 36.03
C GLN A 464 -5.18 8.56 36.90
N VAL A 465 -6.36 7.99 36.66
CA VAL A 465 -6.85 6.80 37.37
C VAL A 465 -5.94 5.61 37.11
N TYR A 466 -5.49 5.44 35.86
CA TYR A 466 -4.60 4.37 35.45
C TYR A 466 -3.28 4.40 36.22
N TRP A 467 -2.56 5.53 36.20
CA TRP A 467 -1.27 5.63 36.88
C TRP A 467 -1.39 5.52 38.39
N GLU A 468 -2.43 6.11 39.00
CA GLU A 468 -2.68 5.88 40.42
C GLU A 468 -2.91 4.39 40.72
N ASN A 469 -3.65 3.67 39.86
CA ASN A 469 -3.90 2.25 40.03
C ASN A 469 -2.62 1.40 39.88
N VAL A 470 -1.73 1.73 38.94
CA VAL A 470 -0.41 1.08 38.80
C VAL A 470 0.37 1.16 40.11
N PHE A 471 0.52 2.36 40.67
CA PHE A 471 1.26 2.55 41.92
C PHE A 471 0.52 2.01 43.15
N LYS A 472 -0.80 2.04 43.14
CA LYS A 472 -1.63 1.40 44.17
C LYS A 472 -1.36 -0.10 44.25
N ILE A 473 -1.37 -0.80 43.11
CA ILE A 473 -1.10 -2.25 43.09
C ILE A 473 0.31 -2.54 43.61
N LEU A 474 1.32 -1.78 43.17
CA LEU A 474 2.69 -1.94 43.67
C LEU A 474 2.80 -1.76 45.19
N ASP A 475 2.07 -0.79 45.76
CA ASP A 475 2.02 -0.53 47.21
C ASP A 475 1.26 -1.62 47.97
N GLU A 476 0.10 -2.06 47.46
CA GLU A 476 -0.74 -3.12 48.06
C GLU A 476 0.00 -4.46 48.15
N TYR A 477 0.74 -4.81 47.09
CA TYR A 477 1.55 -6.03 47.03
C TYR A 477 2.97 -5.84 47.58
N LYS A 478 3.28 -4.67 48.16
CA LYS A 478 4.54 -4.36 48.86
C LYS A 478 5.79 -4.61 48.02
N VAL A 479 5.72 -4.28 46.73
CA VAL A 479 6.89 -4.38 45.84
C VAL A 479 7.96 -3.41 46.32
N ASN A 480 9.14 -3.93 46.68
CA ASN A 480 10.23 -3.11 47.20
C ASN A 480 10.96 -2.38 46.06
N ILE A 481 10.67 -1.09 45.87
CA ILE A 481 11.29 -0.26 44.84
C ILE A 481 12.59 0.35 45.40
N PRO A 482 13.78 0.02 44.85
CA PRO A 482 15.04 0.60 45.30
C PRO A 482 15.07 2.12 45.10
N LYS A 483 15.82 2.82 45.97
CA LYS A 483 16.00 4.29 45.85
C LYS A 483 16.57 4.71 44.50
N LYS A 484 17.39 3.85 43.88
CA LYS A 484 17.95 4.07 42.54
C LYS A 484 16.83 4.18 41.50
N LYS A 485 15.91 3.21 41.43
CA LYS A 485 14.74 3.21 40.54
C LYS A 485 13.77 4.38 40.83
N VAL A 486 13.60 4.79 42.08
CA VAL A 486 12.82 6.02 42.40
C VAL A 486 13.49 7.29 41.85
N ASN A 487 14.83 7.35 41.86
CA ASN A 487 15.55 8.47 41.25
C ASN A 487 15.50 8.40 39.72
N GLU A 488 15.52 7.22 39.12
CA GLU A 488 15.30 7.04 37.68
C GLU A 488 13.89 7.50 37.28
N LEU A 489 12.87 7.16 38.06
CA LEU A 489 11.49 7.70 37.94
C LEU A 489 11.40 9.22 37.91
N LYS A 490 12.36 9.91 38.53
CA LYS A 490 12.39 11.38 38.53
C LYS A 490 13.08 11.95 37.29
N ASN A 491 13.91 11.17 36.59
CA ASN A 491 14.82 11.67 35.56
C ASN A 491 14.60 11.05 34.17
N ASP A 492 13.95 9.89 34.09
CA ASP A 492 13.67 9.16 32.87
C ASP A 492 12.19 8.78 32.84
N VAL A 493 11.48 9.15 31.78
CA VAL A 493 10.06 8.82 31.62
C VAL A 493 9.85 7.35 31.23
N TYR A 494 10.85 6.68 30.67
CA TYR A 494 10.73 5.31 30.15
C TYR A 494 10.65 4.25 31.26
N ILE A 495 11.08 4.60 32.47
CA ILE A 495 10.94 3.76 33.66
C ILE A 495 9.47 3.52 34.04
N LEU A 496 8.54 4.36 33.58
CA LEU A 496 7.11 4.14 33.77
C LEU A 496 6.64 2.81 33.16
N SER A 497 7.24 2.40 32.04
CA SER A 497 7.00 1.09 31.43
C SER A 497 7.35 -0.08 32.35
N GLU A 498 8.42 0.06 33.15
CA GLU A 498 8.80 -0.97 34.12
C GLU A 498 7.76 -1.09 35.23
N PHE A 499 7.35 0.05 35.82
CA PHE A 499 6.34 0.05 36.87
C PHE A 499 4.98 -0.49 36.40
N GLU A 500 4.61 -0.18 35.15
CA GLU A 500 3.44 -0.76 34.51
C GLU A 500 3.54 -2.28 34.45
N VAL A 501 4.65 -2.84 33.92
CA VAL A 501 4.89 -4.29 33.87
C VAL A 501 4.90 -4.92 35.27
N PHE A 502 5.60 -4.31 36.23
CA PHE A 502 5.68 -4.83 37.60
C PHE A 502 4.32 -4.85 38.28
N SER A 503 3.48 -3.81 38.06
CA SER A 503 2.14 -3.75 38.65
C SER A 503 1.25 -4.89 38.14
N ARG A 504 1.46 -5.35 36.91
CA ARG A 504 0.72 -6.46 36.31
C ARG A 504 1.16 -7.82 36.85
N LEU A 505 2.45 -7.95 37.17
CA LEU A 505 3.03 -9.18 37.70
C LEU A 505 2.84 -9.31 39.22
N ALA A 506 2.84 -8.21 39.96
CA ALA A 506 2.84 -8.21 41.44
C ALA A 506 1.69 -9.00 42.08
N PRO A 507 0.46 -9.03 41.53
CA PRO A 507 -0.62 -9.82 42.09
C PRO A 507 -0.40 -11.34 42.07
N PHE A 508 0.53 -11.81 41.25
CA PHE A 508 0.67 -13.22 40.91
C PHE A 508 2.06 -13.80 41.21
N PHE A 509 3.07 -12.96 41.40
CA PHE A 509 4.47 -13.35 41.55
C PHE A 509 5.14 -12.61 42.70
N GLU A 510 6.12 -13.25 43.33
CA GLU A 510 7.11 -12.53 44.15
C GLU A 510 8.08 -11.81 43.20
N ILE A 511 8.26 -10.50 43.40
CA ILE A 511 9.09 -9.67 42.53
C ILE A 511 10.32 -9.17 43.30
N THR A 512 11.50 -9.43 42.75
CA THR A 512 12.76 -8.80 43.16
C THR A 512 13.21 -7.84 42.07
N ILE A 513 13.22 -6.54 42.35
CA ILE A 513 13.68 -5.50 41.41
C ILE A 513 15.21 -5.40 41.47
N GLU A 514 15.85 -5.27 40.32
CA GLU A 514 17.32 -5.23 40.16
C GLU A 514 18.01 -6.45 40.84
N PRO A 515 17.66 -7.70 40.45
CA PRO A 515 18.30 -8.88 41.01
C PRO A 515 19.78 -8.93 40.65
N ASP A 516 20.61 -9.25 41.62
CA ASP A 516 22.04 -9.53 41.39
C ASP A 516 22.20 -10.94 40.79
N ILE A 517 22.52 -11.01 39.50
CA ILE A 517 22.70 -12.25 38.75
C ILE A 517 24.13 -12.31 38.23
N GLU A 518 24.88 -13.32 38.66
CA GLU A 518 26.27 -13.49 38.27
C GLU A 518 26.44 -13.53 36.75
N GLY A 519 27.30 -12.65 36.23
CA GLY A 519 27.66 -12.61 34.81
C GLY A 519 26.72 -11.81 33.89
N LEU A 520 25.65 -11.23 34.41
CA LEU A 520 24.76 -10.29 33.72
C LEU A 520 24.85 -8.88 34.34
N ASP A 521 24.51 -7.84 33.58
CA ASP A 521 24.33 -6.50 34.18
C ASP A 521 22.91 -6.35 34.75
N ASP A 522 22.63 -5.23 35.43
CA ASP A 522 21.35 -4.81 36.02
C ASP A 522 20.15 -5.09 35.10
N LEU A 523 19.52 -6.27 35.28
CA LEU A 523 18.21 -6.61 34.73
C LEU A 523 17.13 -5.99 35.61
N ASP A 524 15.96 -5.70 35.04
CA ASP A 524 14.93 -4.95 35.75
C ASP A 524 14.25 -5.73 36.89
N ALA A 525 13.93 -7.01 36.68
CA ALA A 525 13.30 -7.82 37.73
C ALA A 525 13.55 -9.33 37.62
N LEU A 526 13.40 -10.02 38.75
CA LEU A 526 13.22 -11.46 38.87
C LEU A 526 11.82 -11.72 39.42
N ILE A 527 11.07 -12.59 38.75
CA ILE A 527 9.77 -13.08 39.22
C ILE A 527 9.85 -14.55 39.67
N GLU A 528 9.15 -14.88 40.74
CA GLU A 528 9.07 -16.24 41.30
C GLU A 528 7.63 -16.67 41.57
N PHE A 529 7.30 -17.91 41.21
CA PHE A 529 6.00 -18.54 41.48
C PHE A 529 6.18 -20.06 41.61
N GLU A 530 5.77 -20.61 42.76
CA GLU A 530 5.89 -22.05 43.07
C GLU A 530 7.30 -22.64 42.89
N GLY A 531 8.35 -21.84 43.14
CA GLY A 531 9.75 -22.24 43.01
C GLY A 531 10.31 -22.16 41.60
N GLU A 532 9.49 -21.82 40.59
CA GLU A 532 9.96 -21.46 39.25
C GLU A 532 10.28 -19.96 39.17
N LYS A 533 11.29 -19.61 38.36
CA LYS A 533 11.84 -18.26 38.26
C LYS A 533 11.93 -17.81 36.81
N ALA A 534 11.77 -16.51 36.57
CA ALA A 534 12.12 -15.89 35.30
C ALA A 534 12.67 -14.47 35.51
N LEU A 535 13.65 -14.11 34.68
CA LEU A 535 14.21 -12.77 34.60
C LEU A 535 13.41 -11.93 33.60
N ILE A 536 13.11 -10.70 33.98
CA ILE A 536 12.36 -9.71 33.18
C ILE A 536 13.29 -8.54 32.91
N GLU A 537 13.31 -8.13 31.65
CA GLU A 537 13.95 -6.90 31.19
C GLU A 537 12.93 -6.12 30.36
N VAL A 538 12.72 -4.85 30.68
CA VAL A 538 11.75 -3.99 30.00
C VAL A 538 12.51 -2.99 29.14
N ALA A 539 12.05 -2.81 27.90
CA ALA A 539 12.62 -1.84 26.99
C ALA A 539 11.51 -1.05 26.32
N THR A 540 11.61 0.28 26.37
CA THR A 540 10.72 1.13 25.56
C THR A 540 11.33 1.31 24.19
N VAL A 541 10.61 0.91 23.14
CA VAL A 541 11.02 1.11 21.76
C VAL A 541 10.58 2.50 21.35
N GLN A 542 11.57 3.38 21.14
CA GLN A 542 11.30 4.72 20.66
C GLN A 542 11.35 4.77 19.15
N GLU A 543 10.48 5.59 18.60
CA GLU A 543 10.70 6.13 17.28
C GLU A 543 11.95 7.03 17.32
N LYS A 544 12.87 6.87 16.37
CA LYS A 544 14.00 7.81 16.25
C LYS A 544 13.42 9.21 16.16
N ARG A 545 14.02 10.19 16.86
CA ARG A 545 13.57 11.59 16.85
C ARG A 545 13.37 12.13 15.42
N GLU A 546 14.18 11.69 14.47
CA GLU A 546 14.01 11.96 13.03
C GLU A 546 12.63 11.61 12.47
N LEU A 547 12.12 10.44 12.85
CA LEU A 547 10.85 9.90 12.37
C LEU A 547 9.67 10.47 13.17
N SER A 548 9.84 10.75 14.46
CA SER A 548 8.80 11.41 15.26
C SER A 548 8.60 12.87 14.84
N LEU A 549 9.65 13.50 14.32
CA LEU A 549 9.63 14.86 13.79
C LEU A 549 9.34 14.93 12.28
N ALA A 550 9.37 13.79 11.57
CA ALA A 550 9.11 13.73 10.14
C ALA A 550 7.63 14.03 9.87
N HIS A 551 7.37 14.93 8.93
CA HIS A 551 6.04 15.17 8.40
C HIS A 551 5.82 14.27 7.17
N GLY A 552 4.94 13.27 7.30
CA GLY A 552 4.66 12.28 6.25
C GLY A 552 5.11 10.86 6.62
N GLY A 553 4.64 9.86 5.85
CA GLY A 553 4.83 8.43 6.15
C GLY A 553 6.19 7.88 5.73
N ASN A 554 7.24 8.19 6.48
CA ASN A 554 8.54 7.51 6.33
C ASN A 554 8.71 6.42 7.39
N THR A 555 8.76 5.15 7.00
CA THR A 555 9.07 4.04 7.92
C THR A 555 10.00 3.03 7.25
N VAL A 556 11.08 2.63 7.94
CA VAL A 556 11.85 1.43 7.59
C VAL A 556 11.41 0.32 8.56
N PRO A 557 10.61 -0.67 8.11
CA PRO A 557 10.08 -1.71 9.00
C PRO A 557 11.19 -2.58 9.61
N GLY A 558 11.12 -2.86 10.90
CA GLY A 558 11.92 -3.87 11.62
C GLY A 558 13.25 -3.38 12.21
N GLY A 559 13.76 -2.24 11.77
CA GLY A 559 15.06 -1.74 12.22
C GLY A 559 15.10 -1.29 13.69
N LYS A 560 14.01 -0.75 14.24
CA LYS A 560 13.97 -0.14 15.58
C LYS A 560 13.89 -1.21 16.66
N VAL A 561 12.93 -2.13 16.55
CA VAL A 561 12.77 -3.25 17.49
C VAL A 561 14.04 -4.08 17.55
N LYS A 562 14.62 -4.41 16.39
CA LYS A 562 15.90 -5.14 16.33
C LYS A 562 17.02 -4.41 17.05
N ASN A 563 17.18 -3.11 16.83
CA ASN A 563 18.27 -2.34 17.44
C ASN A 563 18.15 -2.29 18.97
N ILE A 564 16.93 -2.12 19.49
CA ILE A 564 16.68 -2.17 20.95
C ILE A 564 17.01 -3.56 21.50
N LEU A 565 16.49 -4.63 20.87
CA LEU A 565 16.78 -6.01 21.27
C LEU A 565 18.29 -6.30 21.24
N LEU A 566 19.00 -5.87 20.19
CA LEU A 566 20.45 -6.02 20.08
C LEU A 566 21.21 -5.20 21.11
N SER A 567 20.73 -4.00 21.47
CA SER A 567 21.33 -3.19 22.53
C SER A 567 21.24 -3.90 23.88
N LYS A 568 20.05 -4.42 24.21
CA LYS A 568 19.82 -5.18 25.45
C LYS A 568 20.62 -6.48 25.47
N PHE A 569 20.66 -7.18 24.33
CA PHE A 569 21.45 -8.39 24.16
C PHE A 569 22.96 -8.15 24.33
N LYS A 570 23.51 -7.07 23.76
CA LYS A 570 24.94 -6.73 23.88
C LYS A 570 25.31 -6.20 25.26
N GLY A 571 24.44 -5.35 25.83
CA GLY A 571 24.61 -4.73 27.14
C GLY A 571 24.37 -5.73 28.26
N GLN A 572 23.11 -5.87 28.68
CA GLN A 572 22.77 -6.64 29.88
C GLN A 572 23.00 -8.14 29.72
N LEU A 573 22.74 -8.71 28.54
CA LEU A 573 22.88 -10.15 28.30
C LEU A 573 24.27 -10.55 27.79
N LYS A 574 25.23 -9.62 27.70
CA LYS A 574 26.64 -9.87 27.32
C LYS A 574 26.81 -10.72 26.04
N GLU A 575 25.94 -10.50 25.07
CA GLU A 575 25.87 -11.27 23.81
C GLU A 575 25.66 -12.78 24.00
N GLY A 576 24.96 -13.18 25.06
CA GLY A 576 24.68 -14.60 25.37
C GLY A 576 25.90 -15.38 25.85
N LYS A 577 27.01 -14.72 26.17
CA LYS A 577 28.24 -15.36 26.68
C LYS A 577 28.08 -15.88 28.11
N SER A 578 27.18 -15.27 28.88
CA SER A 578 26.83 -15.68 30.24
C SER A 578 25.42 -16.26 30.25
N ASN A 579 25.25 -17.53 30.62
CA ASN A 579 23.94 -18.13 30.78
C ASN A 579 23.49 -18.07 32.25
N PRO A 580 22.39 -17.38 32.60
CA PRO A 580 21.89 -17.32 33.97
C PRO A 580 21.29 -18.65 34.46
N GLY A 581 21.02 -19.61 33.57
CA GLY A 581 20.32 -20.85 33.90
C GLY A 581 18.84 -20.65 34.25
N ILE A 582 18.31 -19.44 34.05
CA ILE A 582 16.93 -19.03 34.35
C ILE A 582 16.33 -18.45 33.05
N PRO A 583 15.05 -18.71 32.74
CA PRO A 583 14.35 -18.10 31.61
C PRO A 583 14.46 -16.57 31.60
N VAL A 584 14.71 -15.99 30.43
CA VAL A 584 14.82 -14.53 30.24
C VAL A 584 13.71 -14.04 29.32
N LEU A 585 12.90 -13.10 29.80
CA LEU A 585 11.81 -12.48 29.05
C LEU A 585 12.13 -11.01 28.80
N LEU A 586 12.16 -10.60 27.53
CA LEU A 586 12.30 -9.20 27.16
C LEU A 586 10.91 -8.61 26.87
N ILE A 587 10.49 -7.56 27.57
CA ILE A 587 9.19 -6.90 27.38
C ILE A 587 9.41 -5.57 26.67
N LEU A 588 8.88 -5.43 25.47
CA LEU A 588 8.97 -4.24 24.63
C LEU A 588 7.71 -3.39 24.77
N ASN A 589 7.85 -2.16 25.27
CA ASN A 589 6.77 -1.16 25.23
C ASN A 589 6.83 -0.36 23.92
N LEU A 590 5.71 -0.30 23.20
CA LEU A 590 5.54 0.28 21.86
C LEU A 590 4.52 1.45 21.84
N GLU A 591 4.29 2.13 22.97
CA GLU A 591 3.34 3.24 23.10
C GLU A 591 3.38 4.27 21.95
N ASN A 592 4.58 4.55 21.41
CA ASN A 592 4.78 5.59 20.39
C ASN A 592 4.62 5.12 18.93
N PHE A 593 4.18 3.89 18.68
CA PHE A 593 3.97 3.39 17.31
C PHE A 593 2.52 3.53 16.87
N ALA A 594 2.25 3.84 15.61
CA ALA A 594 0.89 3.73 15.05
C ALA A 594 0.45 2.24 15.00
N PRO A 595 -0.84 1.91 15.26
CA PRO A 595 -1.30 0.52 15.36
C PRO A 595 -0.92 -0.38 14.17
N PHE A 596 -1.03 0.12 12.94
CA PHE A 596 -0.68 -0.63 11.72
C PHE A 596 0.82 -0.94 11.61
N LEU A 597 1.68 0.00 12.02
CA LEU A 597 3.14 -0.15 11.92
C LEU A 597 3.71 -1.06 13.02
N ARG A 598 3.02 -1.22 14.15
CA ARG A 598 3.46 -2.03 15.29
C ARG A 598 3.75 -3.47 14.88
N SER A 599 2.80 -4.13 14.22
CA SER A 599 2.92 -5.56 13.90
C SER A 599 4.07 -5.84 12.91
N LEU A 600 4.21 -4.99 11.88
CA LEU A 600 5.27 -5.08 10.89
C LEU A 600 6.64 -4.85 11.52
N GLU A 601 6.77 -3.84 12.39
CA GLU A 601 8.01 -3.54 13.10
C GLU A 601 8.44 -4.68 14.03
N ILE A 602 7.50 -5.21 14.83
CA ILE A 602 7.80 -6.29 15.78
C ILE A 602 8.24 -7.56 15.04
N LEU A 603 7.43 -8.01 14.09
CA LEU A 603 7.71 -9.24 13.34
C LEU A 603 8.99 -9.10 12.51
N GLY A 604 9.19 -7.92 11.90
CA GLY A 604 10.41 -7.57 11.17
C GLY A 604 11.66 -7.64 12.04
N GLY A 605 11.61 -7.05 13.24
CA GLY A 605 12.76 -7.02 14.14
C GLY A 605 13.07 -8.37 14.80
N ILE A 606 12.03 -9.12 15.19
CA ILE A 606 12.18 -10.41 15.88
C ILE A 606 12.56 -11.54 14.91
N TYR A 607 11.84 -11.64 13.79
CA TYR A 607 11.93 -12.78 12.86
C TYR A 607 12.45 -12.43 11.48
N GLY A 608 12.78 -11.17 11.22
CA GLY A 608 13.28 -10.70 9.93
C GLY A 608 12.20 -10.01 9.10
N GLU A 609 12.64 -9.05 8.29
CA GLU A 609 11.81 -8.28 7.37
C GLU A 609 11.08 -9.19 6.39
N PHE A 610 9.85 -8.83 6.09
CA PHE A 610 9.01 -9.54 5.13
C PHE A 610 9.56 -9.37 3.71
N GLN A 611 9.67 -10.46 2.97
CA GLN A 611 10.19 -10.48 1.59
C GLN A 611 9.24 -11.25 0.69
N ILE A 612 8.84 -10.62 -0.41
CA ILE A 612 8.12 -11.32 -1.47
C ILE A 612 9.13 -12.22 -2.18
N THR A 613 8.81 -13.50 -2.32
CA THR A 613 9.59 -14.48 -3.05
C THR A 613 8.70 -15.17 -4.05
N TRP A 614 9.16 -15.25 -5.29
CA TRP A 614 8.58 -16.13 -6.28
C TRP A 614 9.64 -17.08 -6.82
N SER A 615 9.23 -18.30 -7.14
CA SER A 615 10.03 -19.25 -7.88
C SER A 615 9.40 -19.47 -9.24
N THR A 616 10.21 -19.50 -10.29
CA THR A 616 9.73 -19.79 -11.65
C THR A 616 10.13 -21.19 -12.09
N HIS A 617 9.28 -21.81 -12.89
CA HIS A 617 9.64 -23.03 -13.60
C HIS A 617 10.80 -22.73 -14.57
N LYS A 618 11.86 -23.53 -14.53
CA LYS A 618 13.11 -23.25 -15.27
C LYS A 618 12.89 -23.13 -16.78
N GLU A 619 11.97 -23.90 -17.32
CA GLU A 619 11.75 -23.98 -18.77
C GLU A 619 10.63 -23.04 -19.25
N THR A 620 9.53 -22.91 -18.49
CA THR A 620 8.37 -22.12 -18.90
C THR A 620 8.39 -20.69 -18.37
N GLN A 621 9.28 -20.39 -17.41
CA GLN A 621 9.35 -19.11 -16.68
C GLN A 621 8.06 -18.73 -15.92
N GLU A 622 7.05 -19.61 -15.89
CA GLU A 622 5.81 -19.42 -15.12
C GLU A 622 6.11 -19.46 -13.62
N VAL A 623 5.40 -18.63 -12.86
CA VAL A 623 5.51 -18.58 -11.41
C VAL A 623 4.87 -19.85 -10.82
N VAL A 624 5.68 -20.67 -10.16
CA VAL A 624 5.22 -21.95 -9.57
C VAL A 624 5.00 -21.87 -8.06
N GLU A 625 5.61 -20.88 -7.43
CA GLU A 625 5.43 -20.54 -6.02
C GLU A 625 5.51 -19.02 -5.94
N GLU A 626 4.56 -18.41 -5.24
CA GLU A 626 4.52 -16.98 -4.99
C GLU A 626 4.14 -16.80 -3.53
N GLY A 627 4.96 -16.11 -2.77
CA GLY A 627 4.58 -15.87 -1.39
C GLY A 627 5.64 -15.08 -0.66
N TYR A 628 5.77 -15.39 0.62
CA TYR A 628 6.44 -14.53 1.56
C TYR A 628 7.45 -15.31 2.39
N THR A 629 8.68 -14.82 2.38
CA THR A 629 9.72 -15.27 3.31
C THR A 629 10.07 -14.14 4.28
N ARG A 630 10.96 -14.44 5.22
CA ARG A 630 11.56 -13.42 6.09
C ARG A 630 13.06 -13.41 5.91
N ASN A 631 13.64 -12.21 5.86
CA ASN A 631 15.09 -12.04 5.81
C ASN A 631 15.72 -12.51 7.13
N LYS A 632 16.26 -13.73 7.11
CA LYS A 632 16.87 -14.38 8.26
C LYS A 632 18.11 -13.64 8.78
N GLU A 633 18.87 -12.97 7.92
CA GLU A 633 20.03 -12.18 8.35
C GLU A 633 19.60 -10.94 9.15
N HIS A 634 18.37 -10.49 8.91
CA HIS A 634 17.82 -9.32 9.57
C HIS A 634 17.08 -9.64 10.87
N ALA A 635 16.85 -10.91 11.22
CA ALA A 635 16.12 -11.32 12.41
C ALA A 635 16.97 -11.29 13.70
N PHE A 636 16.37 -10.92 14.84
CA PHE A 636 17.02 -11.03 16.15
C PHE A 636 17.33 -12.49 16.51
N TYR A 637 16.33 -13.39 16.47
CA TYR A 637 16.50 -14.78 16.90
C TYR A 637 17.41 -15.64 16.02
N ASN A 638 17.81 -15.14 14.86
CA ASN A 638 18.76 -15.82 13.97
C ASN A 638 20.22 -15.49 14.31
N LYS A 639 20.46 -14.55 15.22
CA LYS A 639 21.81 -14.22 15.68
C LYS A 639 22.29 -15.29 16.67
N GLU A 640 23.56 -15.63 16.60
CA GLU A 640 24.17 -16.58 17.53
C GLU A 640 24.02 -16.12 18.99
N GLY A 641 23.66 -17.05 19.88
CA GLY A 641 23.49 -16.83 21.32
C GLY A 641 22.16 -16.20 21.75
N THR A 642 21.30 -15.74 20.83
CA THR A 642 20.02 -15.09 21.21
C THR A 642 18.98 -16.05 21.75
N ASN A 643 19.18 -17.36 21.61
CA ASN A 643 18.33 -18.40 22.20
C ASN A 643 18.40 -18.45 23.74
N ILE A 644 19.25 -17.64 24.37
CA ILE A 644 19.20 -17.34 25.81
C ILE A 644 17.92 -16.57 26.19
N VAL A 645 17.36 -15.78 25.27
CA VAL A 645 16.09 -15.09 25.44
C VAL A 645 14.97 -16.10 25.19
N THR A 646 14.21 -16.40 26.23
CA THR A 646 13.13 -17.40 26.20
C THR A 646 11.93 -16.91 25.41
N ALA A 647 11.55 -15.64 25.59
CA ALA A 647 10.51 -15.00 24.78
C ALA A 647 10.64 -13.48 24.81
N ILE A 648 10.00 -12.84 23.82
CA ILE A 648 9.87 -11.38 23.75
C ILE A 648 8.39 -11.04 23.86
N GLY A 649 7.99 -10.32 24.91
CA GLY A 649 6.67 -9.71 25.01
C GLY A 649 6.67 -8.38 24.27
N ALA A 650 5.62 -8.07 23.51
CA ALA A 650 5.44 -6.73 22.95
C ALA A 650 4.08 -6.19 23.41
N CYS A 651 4.08 -4.99 23.96
CA CYS A 651 2.91 -4.37 24.57
C CYS A 651 2.77 -2.88 24.25
N HIS A 652 1.58 -2.35 24.44
CA HIS A 652 1.28 -0.93 24.43
C HIS A 652 0.09 -0.64 25.35
N ARG A 653 -0.07 0.62 25.73
CA ARG A 653 -1.21 1.08 26.52
C ARG A 653 -2.40 1.48 25.62
N ASP A 654 -3.58 0.96 25.93
CA ASP A 654 -4.87 1.31 25.33
C ASP A 654 -5.90 1.53 26.45
N LEU A 655 -6.15 2.79 26.80
CA LEU A 655 -7.00 3.16 27.92
C LEU A 655 -8.50 2.92 27.67
N ASP A 656 -8.89 2.62 26.43
CA ASP A 656 -10.29 2.30 26.08
C ASP A 656 -10.63 0.84 26.38
N LYS A 657 -9.63 0.01 26.72
CA LYS A 657 -9.79 -1.40 27.07
C LYS A 657 -10.03 -1.59 28.56
N GLU A 658 -10.80 -2.62 28.92
CA GLU A 658 -10.94 -3.08 30.31
C GLU A 658 -9.58 -3.42 30.93
N ASP A 659 -8.67 -3.97 30.12
CA ASP A 659 -7.30 -4.28 30.50
C ASP A 659 -6.33 -3.46 29.64
N PRO A 660 -5.80 -2.32 30.15
CA PRO A 660 -5.13 -1.36 29.28
C PRO A 660 -3.79 -1.79 28.70
N LEU A 661 -3.13 -2.82 29.27
CA LEU A 661 -1.86 -3.30 28.73
C LEU A 661 -2.11 -4.38 27.67
N VAL A 662 -2.15 -3.95 26.41
CA VAL A 662 -2.47 -4.79 25.25
C VAL A 662 -1.20 -5.32 24.62
N GLY A 663 -1.12 -6.63 24.41
CA GLY A 663 0.11 -7.23 23.88
C GLY A 663 0.05 -8.73 23.63
N LYS A 664 1.20 -9.31 23.28
CA LYS A 664 1.41 -10.75 23.19
C LYS A 664 2.89 -11.11 23.29
N PHE A 665 3.15 -12.41 23.40
CA PHE A 665 4.51 -12.95 23.40
C PHE A 665 4.93 -13.52 22.03
N TYR A 666 6.23 -13.47 21.78
CA TYR A 666 6.90 -13.98 20.59
C TYR A 666 8.05 -14.91 21.01
N ARG A 667 7.98 -16.17 20.59
CA ARG A 667 8.96 -17.22 20.93
C ARG A 667 10.01 -17.41 19.84
N PRO A 668 11.23 -17.85 20.18
CA PRO A 668 12.22 -18.23 19.17
C PRO A 668 11.73 -19.45 18.36
N PHE A 669 12.19 -19.56 17.10
CA PHE A 669 11.96 -20.77 16.29
C PHE A 669 12.78 -21.97 16.74
N VAL A 670 13.81 -21.74 17.55
CA VAL A 670 14.69 -22.76 18.12
C VAL A 670 14.41 -22.82 19.62
N THR A 671 14.45 -24.03 20.19
CA THR A 671 14.25 -24.22 21.63
C THR A 671 15.17 -23.31 22.44
N PRO A 672 14.63 -22.51 23.37
CA PRO A 672 15.44 -21.63 24.20
C PRO A 672 16.34 -22.45 25.11
N VAL A 673 17.51 -21.89 25.45
CA VAL A 673 18.49 -22.53 26.35
C VAL A 673 17.87 -22.79 27.71
N ASN A 674 17.12 -21.81 28.22
CA ASN A 674 16.43 -21.87 29.50
C ASN A 674 14.93 -22.07 29.25
N LYS A 675 14.47 -23.32 29.45
CA LYS A 675 13.08 -23.71 29.29
C LYS A 675 12.21 -23.14 30.43
N ILE A 676 10.99 -22.75 30.09
CA ILE A 676 9.95 -22.29 31.01
C ILE A 676 8.86 -23.36 31.06
N SER A 677 8.30 -23.68 32.23
CA SER A 677 7.19 -24.64 32.27
C SER A 677 5.93 -24.03 31.66
N GLN A 678 5.07 -24.88 31.09
CA GLN A 678 3.80 -24.45 30.52
C GLN A 678 2.91 -23.73 31.55
N LYS A 679 2.88 -24.22 32.81
CA LYS A 679 2.11 -23.61 33.90
C LYS A 679 2.62 -22.20 34.21
N PHE A 680 3.94 -22.04 34.33
CA PHE A 680 4.56 -20.75 34.61
C PHE A 680 4.38 -19.78 33.43
N TRP A 681 4.56 -20.26 32.20
CA TRP A 681 4.29 -19.48 30.97
C TRP A 681 2.88 -18.89 30.94
N LEU A 682 1.87 -19.73 31.12
CA LEU A 682 0.47 -19.32 31.11
C LEU A 682 0.18 -18.29 32.20
N ARG A 683 0.79 -18.45 33.38
CA ARG A 683 0.65 -17.50 34.48
C ARG A 683 1.23 -16.14 34.12
N VAL A 684 2.43 -16.10 33.53
CA VAL A 684 3.08 -14.85 33.10
C VAL A 684 2.28 -14.15 32.01
N ARG A 685 1.89 -14.88 30.95
CA ARG A 685 1.07 -14.34 29.84
C ARG A 685 -0.22 -13.73 30.35
N ASN A 686 -0.97 -14.48 31.16
CA ASN A 686 -2.27 -14.03 31.66
C ASN A 686 -2.14 -12.88 32.67
N ALA A 687 -1.05 -12.84 33.46
CA ALA A 687 -0.77 -11.72 34.36
C ALA A 687 -0.50 -10.42 33.59
N LEU A 688 0.31 -10.50 32.52
CA LEU A 688 0.65 -9.31 31.73
C LEU A 688 -0.53 -8.83 30.89
N PHE A 689 -1.13 -9.70 30.09
CA PHE A 689 -2.06 -9.28 29.04
C PHE A 689 -3.53 -9.62 29.31
N GLY A 690 -3.83 -10.54 30.22
CA GLY A 690 -5.20 -10.86 30.62
C GLY A 690 -6.15 -11.08 29.43
N LYS A 691 -7.22 -10.27 29.37
CA LYS A 691 -8.21 -10.28 28.27
C LYS A 691 -7.76 -9.48 27.04
N SER A 692 -6.70 -8.69 27.17
CA SER A 692 -6.09 -7.86 26.14
C SER A 692 -4.89 -8.53 25.46
N GLU A 693 -4.77 -9.85 25.61
CA GLU A 693 -3.86 -10.67 24.82
C GLU A 693 -4.32 -10.69 23.35
N THR A 694 -3.39 -10.49 22.43
CA THR A 694 -3.66 -10.20 21.01
C THR A 694 -3.22 -11.29 20.03
N SER A 695 -2.92 -12.48 20.51
CA SER A 695 -2.55 -13.59 19.64
C SER A 695 -3.73 -14.04 18.78
N ASP A 696 -3.42 -14.45 17.55
CA ASP A 696 -4.43 -14.87 16.58
C ASP A 696 -4.75 -16.35 16.75
N TRP A 697 -5.45 -16.68 17.83
CA TRP A 697 -5.90 -18.05 18.08
C TRP A 697 -6.88 -18.54 17.01
N LYS A 698 -7.56 -17.64 16.28
CA LYS A 698 -8.46 -17.99 15.19
C LYS A 698 -7.71 -18.60 14.01
N SER A 699 -6.43 -18.25 13.81
CA SER A 699 -5.57 -18.91 12.83
C SER A 699 -5.49 -20.44 13.02
N LEU A 700 -5.68 -20.95 14.25
CA LEU A 700 -5.71 -22.39 14.51
C LEU A 700 -6.90 -23.09 13.83
N MET A 701 -8.01 -22.38 13.59
CA MET A 701 -9.20 -22.93 12.92
C MET A 701 -8.98 -23.19 11.43
N LEU A 702 -7.85 -22.77 10.87
CA LEU A 702 -7.44 -23.10 9.50
C LEU A 702 -6.99 -24.56 9.39
N ILE A 703 -6.61 -25.17 10.51
CA ILE A 703 -6.23 -26.57 10.60
C ILE A 703 -7.48 -27.43 10.43
N TYR A 704 -7.41 -28.37 9.50
CA TYR A 704 -8.55 -29.25 9.23
C TYR A 704 -8.94 -30.05 10.48
N GLY A 705 -10.22 -29.97 10.87
CA GLY A 705 -10.75 -30.66 12.04
C GLY A 705 -10.47 -29.96 13.38
N VAL A 706 -9.99 -28.72 13.36
CA VAL A 706 -9.96 -27.84 14.54
C VAL A 706 -11.15 -26.89 14.46
N ASP A 707 -12.13 -27.11 15.33
CA ASP A 707 -13.24 -26.19 15.52
C ASP A 707 -12.89 -25.08 16.53
N GLU A 708 -13.82 -24.17 16.78
CA GLU A 708 -13.62 -23.07 17.73
C GLU A 708 -13.34 -23.57 19.15
N GLN A 709 -13.95 -24.69 19.57
CA GLN A 709 -13.74 -25.25 20.91
C GLN A 709 -12.32 -25.77 21.08
N MET A 710 -11.84 -26.54 20.10
CA MET A 710 -10.47 -27.03 20.08
C MET A 710 -9.46 -25.88 19.98
N ALA A 711 -9.70 -24.88 19.13
CA ALA A 711 -8.82 -23.71 19.02
C ALA A 711 -8.70 -22.96 20.35
N LYS A 712 -9.82 -22.75 21.07
CA LYS A 712 -9.81 -22.15 22.41
C LYS A 712 -9.11 -23.01 23.45
N LEU A 713 -9.24 -24.33 23.37
CA LEU A 713 -8.55 -25.28 24.27
C LEU A 713 -7.02 -25.26 24.06
N LEU A 714 -6.57 -25.19 22.80
CA LEU A 714 -5.16 -25.03 22.45
C LEU A 714 -4.63 -23.69 22.97
N TYR A 715 -5.37 -22.60 22.73
CA TYR A 715 -5.02 -21.26 23.21
C TYR A 715 -4.92 -21.17 24.74
N SER A 716 -5.90 -21.73 25.47
CA SER A 716 -5.88 -21.77 26.93
C SER A 716 -4.74 -22.63 27.49
N SER A 717 -4.24 -23.58 26.69
CA SER A 717 -3.07 -24.42 26.99
C SER A 717 -1.73 -23.78 26.60
N GLY A 718 -1.72 -22.58 26.01
CA GLY A 718 -0.48 -21.86 25.69
C GLY A 718 0.01 -22.08 24.27
N ILE A 719 -0.87 -22.52 23.37
CA ILE A 719 -0.63 -22.62 21.94
C ILE A 719 -1.39 -21.47 21.29
N GLU A 720 -0.76 -20.31 21.21
CA GLU A 720 -1.46 -19.06 20.96
C GLU A 720 -1.91 -18.84 19.51
N ASP A 721 -1.18 -19.37 18.53
CA ASP A 721 -1.48 -19.24 17.12
C ASP A 721 -0.92 -20.41 16.28
N LEU A 722 -1.23 -20.40 14.98
CA LEU A 722 -0.76 -21.39 14.00
C LEU A 722 0.77 -21.51 13.97
N GLY A 723 1.48 -20.39 14.13
CA GLY A 723 2.93 -20.33 14.11
C GLY A 723 3.53 -21.02 15.34
N VAL A 724 2.96 -20.80 16.51
CA VAL A 724 3.34 -21.49 17.76
C VAL A 724 3.13 -22.99 17.57
N LEU A 725 1.93 -23.43 17.19
CA LEU A 725 1.62 -24.86 17.01
C LEU A 725 2.56 -25.55 16.04
N ALA A 726 2.84 -24.94 14.89
CA ALA A 726 3.77 -25.47 13.89
C ALA A 726 5.22 -25.59 14.39
N GLY A 727 5.59 -24.86 15.44
CA GLY A 727 6.94 -24.84 16.02
C GLY A 727 7.14 -25.70 17.27
N ILE A 728 6.09 -26.33 17.81
CA ILE A 728 6.13 -27.10 19.06
C ILE A 728 7.03 -28.34 18.95
N GLN A 729 7.87 -28.58 19.96
CA GLN A 729 8.60 -29.85 20.15
C GLN A 729 7.72 -30.89 20.89
N GLU A 730 7.94 -32.19 20.66
CA GLU A 730 7.04 -33.29 21.10
C GLU A 730 6.84 -33.41 22.63
N ASP A 731 7.58 -32.66 23.44
CA ASP A 731 7.56 -32.68 24.90
C ASP A 731 7.17 -31.34 25.56
N GLU A 732 6.90 -30.28 24.79
CA GLU A 732 6.79 -28.93 25.34
C GLU A 732 5.41 -28.60 25.94
N PHE A 733 4.33 -29.23 25.44
CA PHE A 733 2.97 -28.90 25.84
C PHE A 733 2.13 -30.12 26.17
N VAL A 734 1.39 -30.03 27.26
CA VAL A 734 0.33 -30.97 27.63
C VAL A 734 -1.01 -30.25 27.51
N VAL A 735 -1.88 -30.74 26.63
CA VAL A 735 -3.24 -30.21 26.45
C VAL A 735 -4.21 -31.19 27.10
N GLU A 736 -4.85 -30.78 28.19
CA GLU A 736 -5.76 -31.65 28.94
C GLU A 736 -6.89 -32.16 28.03
N GLY A 737 -7.11 -33.48 28.04
CA GLY A 737 -8.12 -34.14 27.22
C GLY A 737 -7.74 -34.35 25.75
N VAL A 738 -6.53 -33.96 25.31
CA VAL A 738 -6.05 -34.19 23.94
C VAL A 738 -4.83 -35.12 23.96
N PRO A 739 -4.90 -36.30 23.34
CA PRO A 739 -3.75 -37.22 23.26
C PRO A 739 -2.55 -36.59 22.57
N SER A 740 -1.34 -36.92 23.01
CA SER A 740 -0.07 -36.45 22.43
C SER A 740 0.04 -36.72 20.93
N GLU A 741 -0.48 -37.86 20.47
CA GLU A 741 -0.52 -38.24 19.06
C GLU A 741 -1.39 -37.28 18.26
N LYS A 742 -2.50 -36.81 18.85
CA LYS A 742 -3.37 -35.83 18.21
C LYS A 742 -2.70 -34.46 18.13
N ILE A 743 -1.97 -34.04 19.16
CA ILE A 743 -1.18 -32.80 19.12
C ILE A 743 -0.10 -32.87 18.05
N SER A 744 0.61 -34.00 17.93
CA SER A 744 1.61 -34.21 16.86
C SER A 744 0.99 -34.10 15.47
N GLN A 745 -0.18 -34.72 15.24
CA GLN A 745 -0.92 -34.57 13.97
C GLN A 745 -1.34 -33.13 13.70
N LEU A 746 -1.79 -32.40 14.72
CA LEU A 746 -2.19 -31.00 14.58
C LEU A 746 -0.98 -30.09 14.29
N ARG A 747 0.18 -30.37 14.87
CA ARG A 747 1.44 -29.68 14.56
C ARG A 747 1.86 -29.89 13.12
N ASP A 748 1.86 -31.13 12.63
CA ASP A 748 2.26 -31.43 11.25
C ASP A 748 1.31 -30.77 10.25
N GLU A 749 0.01 -30.80 10.54
CA GLU A 749 -1.00 -30.09 9.75
C GLU A 749 -0.83 -28.56 9.83
N ALA A 750 -0.49 -28.00 11.00
CA ALA A 750 -0.19 -26.58 11.15
C ALA A 750 1.03 -26.18 10.31
N GLY A 751 2.07 -27.01 10.27
CA GLY A 751 3.25 -26.81 9.42
C GLY A 751 2.90 -26.81 7.93
N ARG A 752 2.01 -27.71 7.51
CA ARG A 752 1.47 -27.74 6.13
C ARG A 752 0.67 -26.48 5.81
N VAL A 753 -0.33 -26.13 6.62
CA VAL A 753 -1.19 -24.95 6.43
C VAL A 753 -0.36 -23.69 6.39
N ARG A 754 0.61 -23.55 7.30
CA ARG A 754 1.57 -22.45 7.31
C ARG A 754 2.34 -22.37 6.00
N SER A 755 2.84 -23.50 5.49
CA SER A 755 3.57 -23.54 4.22
C SER A 755 2.68 -23.15 3.03
N ALA A 756 1.41 -23.57 3.02
CA ALA A 756 0.43 -23.15 2.02
C ALA A 756 0.22 -21.63 2.04
N ILE A 757 -0.03 -21.03 3.20
CA ILE A 757 -0.22 -19.58 3.36
C ILE A 757 1.02 -18.79 2.94
N PHE A 758 2.22 -19.25 3.29
CA PHE A 758 3.45 -18.51 3.01
C PHE A 758 3.99 -18.68 1.58
N THR A 759 3.50 -19.63 0.79
CA THR A 759 4.06 -19.90 -0.57
C THR A 759 3.01 -19.87 -1.67
N ASP A 760 1.74 -19.67 -1.30
CA ASP A 760 0.56 -19.79 -2.15
C ASP A 760 0.53 -21.06 -3.03
N SER A 761 1.31 -22.08 -2.68
CA SER A 761 1.56 -23.22 -3.57
C SER A 761 0.54 -24.32 -3.36
N VAL A 762 -0.04 -24.81 -4.47
CA VAL A 762 -1.00 -25.92 -4.45
C VAL A 762 -0.40 -27.20 -3.86
N LYS A 763 0.92 -27.36 -3.91
CA LYS A 763 1.61 -28.56 -3.41
C LYS A 763 1.38 -28.82 -1.93
N PHE A 764 1.03 -27.78 -1.17
CA PHE A 764 0.76 -27.87 0.26
C PHE A 764 -0.73 -28.07 0.57
N LEU A 765 -1.63 -28.06 -0.42
CA LEU A 765 -3.05 -28.28 -0.18
C LEU A 765 -3.35 -29.71 0.26
N LYS A 766 -4.37 -29.86 1.10
CA LYS A 766 -4.83 -31.16 1.58
C LYS A 766 -5.41 -31.98 0.43
N GLY A 767 -5.12 -33.28 0.41
CA GLY A 767 -5.51 -34.17 -0.68
C GLY A 767 -4.55 -34.18 -1.86
N MET A 768 -3.50 -33.34 -1.83
CA MET A 768 -2.48 -33.31 -2.88
C MET A 768 -1.61 -34.57 -2.84
N ASN A 769 -1.64 -35.35 -3.91
CA ASN A 769 -0.70 -36.43 -4.17
C ASN A 769 0.15 -36.10 -5.40
N ARG A 770 1.19 -36.90 -5.67
CA ARG A 770 2.12 -36.66 -6.78
C ARG A 770 1.42 -36.64 -8.14
N GLU A 771 0.50 -37.57 -8.38
CA GLU A 771 -0.22 -37.65 -9.66
C GLU A 771 -1.12 -36.42 -9.88
N THR A 772 -1.87 -36.01 -8.86
CA THR A 772 -2.70 -34.81 -8.91
C THR A 772 -1.85 -33.55 -9.10
N LEU A 773 -0.73 -33.43 -8.39
CA LEU A 773 0.19 -32.31 -8.55
C LEU A 773 0.77 -32.27 -9.97
N ASP A 774 1.22 -33.40 -10.51
CA ASP A 774 1.77 -33.51 -11.87
C ASP A 774 0.72 -33.15 -12.93
N ILE A 775 -0.57 -33.43 -12.68
CA ILE A 775 -1.68 -33.03 -13.57
C ILE A 775 -1.89 -31.52 -13.49
N LEU A 776 -1.99 -30.95 -12.28
CA LEU A 776 -2.18 -29.51 -12.09
C LEU A 776 -1.05 -28.70 -12.72
N GLN A 777 0.21 -29.11 -12.47
CA GLN A 777 1.39 -28.46 -13.05
C GLN A 777 1.41 -28.56 -14.58
N ARG A 778 1.00 -29.68 -15.17
CA ARG A 778 0.86 -29.81 -16.64
C ARG A 778 -0.25 -28.94 -17.23
N LYS A 779 -1.19 -28.50 -16.41
CA LYS A 779 -2.30 -27.62 -16.79
C LYS A 779 -2.05 -26.16 -16.43
N GLY A 780 -0.82 -25.81 -16.02
CA GLY A 780 -0.45 -24.44 -15.64
C GLY A 780 -1.07 -23.97 -14.32
N ILE A 781 -1.48 -24.90 -13.45
CA ILE A 781 -2.11 -24.60 -12.16
C ILE A 781 -1.05 -24.84 -11.08
N TYR A 782 -0.54 -23.76 -10.50
CA TYR A 782 0.57 -23.82 -9.55
C TYR A 782 0.23 -23.18 -8.21
N LEU A 783 -0.67 -22.19 -8.22
CA LEU A 783 -1.00 -21.36 -7.07
C LEU A 783 -2.42 -21.63 -6.55
N ILE A 784 -2.66 -21.37 -5.28
CA ILE A 784 -3.96 -21.62 -4.64
C ILE A 784 -5.03 -20.72 -5.27
N LYS A 785 -4.68 -19.48 -5.66
CA LYS A 785 -5.56 -18.60 -6.45
C LYS A 785 -6.03 -19.25 -7.75
N ASP A 786 -5.15 -19.98 -8.45
CA ASP A 786 -5.50 -20.67 -9.71
C ASP A 786 -6.57 -21.74 -9.47
N ILE A 787 -6.53 -22.42 -8.31
CA ILE A 787 -7.57 -23.39 -7.91
C ILE A 787 -8.90 -22.66 -7.68
N LEU A 788 -8.87 -21.53 -6.98
CA LEU A 788 -10.07 -20.78 -6.59
C LEU A 788 -10.80 -20.14 -7.77
N GLU A 789 -10.09 -19.83 -8.86
CA GLU A 789 -10.68 -19.31 -10.10
C GLU A 789 -11.39 -20.37 -10.95
N LYS A 790 -11.09 -21.66 -10.72
CA LYS A 790 -11.65 -22.76 -11.52
C LYS A 790 -13.01 -23.21 -10.97
N ARG A 791 -14.01 -23.26 -11.85
CA ARG A 791 -15.37 -23.71 -11.52
C ARG A 791 -15.56 -25.23 -11.52
N ALA A 792 -14.62 -25.98 -12.10
CA ALA A 792 -14.74 -27.42 -12.31
C ALA A 792 -13.36 -28.11 -12.22
N PRO A 793 -13.32 -29.41 -11.86
CA PRO A 793 -12.07 -30.18 -11.82
C PRO A 793 -11.38 -30.22 -13.19
N PRO A 794 -10.06 -30.01 -13.24
CA PRO A 794 -9.27 -30.32 -14.43
C PRO A 794 -9.41 -31.79 -14.83
N GLU A 795 -9.35 -32.04 -16.14
CA GLU A 795 -9.37 -33.40 -16.68
C GLU A 795 -8.26 -34.26 -16.06
N GLY A 796 -8.63 -35.46 -15.60
CA GLY A 796 -7.73 -36.39 -14.90
C GLY A 796 -7.74 -36.28 -13.38
N ILE A 797 -8.42 -35.29 -12.79
CA ILE A 797 -8.62 -35.17 -11.34
C ILE A 797 -10.04 -35.60 -10.99
N SER A 798 -10.19 -36.51 -10.02
CA SER A 798 -11.51 -36.95 -9.57
C SER A 798 -12.27 -35.82 -8.87
N HIS A 799 -13.60 -35.88 -8.91
CA HIS A 799 -14.45 -34.87 -8.27
C HIS A 799 -14.15 -34.76 -6.77
N ASP A 800 -14.05 -35.89 -6.07
CA ASP A 800 -13.77 -35.93 -4.63
C ASP A 800 -12.41 -35.33 -4.27
N ALA A 801 -11.36 -35.60 -5.07
CA ALA A 801 -10.04 -35.02 -4.85
C ALA A 801 -10.04 -33.51 -5.09
N TRP A 802 -10.75 -33.06 -6.13
CA TRP A 802 -10.89 -31.64 -6.44
C TRP A 802 -11.70 -30.89 -5.39
N GLU A 803 -12.78 -31.49 -4.87
CA GLU A 803 -13.58 -30.91 -3.79
C GLU A 803 -12.73 -30.71 -2.54
N LEU A 804 -11.98 -31.73 -2.11
CA LEU A 804 -11.08 -31.64 -0.96
C LEU A 804 -10.01 -30.56 -1.12
N ILE A 805 -9.37 -30.48 -2.29
CA ILE A 805 -8.35 -29.46 -2.61
C ILE A 805 -8.96 -28.05 -2.60
N THR A 806 -10.13 -27.89 -3.22
CA THR A 806 -10.83 -26.60 -3.30
C THR A 806 -11.33 -26.13 -1.93
N GLU A 807 -11.82 -27.05 -1.09
CA GLU A 807 -12.22 -26.73 0.29
C GLU A 807 -11.04 -26.33 1.17
N ASP A 808 -9.89 -27.00 1.03
CA ASP A 808 -8.67 -26.62 1.74
C ASP A 808 -8.13 -25.28 1.23
N ALA A 809 -8.13 -25.05 -0.09
CA ALA A 809 -7.79 -23.76 -0.70
C ALA A 809 -8.64 -22.62 -0.13
N LYS A 810 -9.97 -22.77 -0.15
CA LYS A 810 -10.90 -21.78 0.43
C LYS A 810 -10.67 -21.55 1.91
N ARG A 811 -10.22 -22.56 2.65
CA ARG A 811 -9.95 -22.44 4.08
C ARG A 811 -8.65 -21.67 4.32
N VAL A 812 -7.56 -21.99 3.63
CA VAL A 812 -6.27 -21.33 3.83
C VAL A 812 -6.23 -19.89 3.30
N SER A 813 -7.02 -19.56 2.27
CA SER A 813 -7.12 -18.19 1.73
C SER A 813 -8.03 -17.24 2.53
N LYS A 814 -8.64 -17.68 3.64
CA LYS A 814 -9.49 -16.82 4.50
C LYS A 814 -8.72 -15.75 5.30
N LEU A 815 -7.39 -15.75 5.24
CA LEU A 815 -6.53 -14.81 5.96
C LEU A 815 -6.09 -13.60 5.14
N GLU A 816 -6.45 -13.51 3.86
CA GLU A 816 -6.18 -12.33 3.02
C GLU A 816 -7.17 -11.19 3.24
#